data_AF-A0A3B9KRA9-F1
#
_entry.id   AF-A0A3B9KRA9-F1
#
_cell.length_a   1.000
_cell.length_b   1.000
_cell.length_c   1.000
_cell.angle_alpha   90.00
_cell.angle_beta   90.00
_cell.angle_gamma   90.00
#
_symmetry.space_group_name_H-M   'P 1'
#
loop_
_entity.id
_entity.type
_entity.pdbx_description
1 polymer ?
#
loop_
_entity_poly.entity_id
_entity_poly.type
_entity_poly.pdbx_seq_one_letter_code
_entity_poly.pdbx_strand_id
1 'polypeptide(L)'
;MKILKTGHYICVLLILCGTLSGQSSMPKLPGFYLSPYENEQVTTFSFGSDIRIHINAACPDSFDTGKPVGLVLYALPNGNTIEQTMGKQMEAGDDWHYDIQHIGAQTRFLRHRISDYNIVVVYLETSQKSWPAWKNEHPNHAEIINNLTDYLKSCFKSMNPFIVLTGHSGGGRFTFSFMDGVSAIPGDVKRILFLDSNYGYEHMYGDQMIQWLNAASDHYLTVIAYNDSVALYNGEPIVSPARGTWYRSRIMQRYMTDLFSFTTSEDEDFIRHSALDGRLRFILKKNPEQAILHTVQVEKNGFIHGMLTGTAGENQGYEYYGERAYGDEIQAEVFHATGLQIPLRSEDAKTGAEFMQSIMNLSFQDREQAIWDEISTGNIPHFLRELKRMEATFTDANSMSHTVSYQVMPDYLSIGSDDDFCRIPMGPITAQRIADRFGGSMPTRKLVDHIYVNAEVKLEPVTYPWSEESVKVSRFIEHNEDIEALRLAADGKLGQLMGGLKKDVVISNLITDPSRPNHVVIYGWHKLDGTPWQPLYNGHSASYVDYSHGIRLLYGMVMIDDEEKDIRTILRDPVFYKILSDETGPMVQPTYIADASLPAKPKSWGVTTDSNGSIKISVTPDPAVDSYRLYSSRDGLTFQSAASFGSSEYILDTGGQDTLLFFKLQAENSAGLSGETEVLGVYSVSGLEPDILLIYGFDRASTGNTYDFIRYHAHAVKELGLPFVSATNEAVTGDLISLGEYTVADYILGDESTVDETFSTGEQAKVKTFLQAGGRLFVSGSEIAWDLDYKGSSTDKDFFRNFFKAQYTADAPGNVSGTHYSAEGIEGGLFDGISDITFDNGTHGTLDVKWADAMTGVNGGKNVIRYKNVSTHTIGGVSFEGLFPGGSVPGKIVYMGFPFETVYPAETREILMEKVLTFLQKDPSAVEDVEKELPTNFFLAQNYPNPFNPVTTIRYGLPSEKVVHLQIFDINGKLVNTLTHESQAAGYYTVQWDGHSQSGHPVSSGLYICHLKSGDFSSSKKMMFVK
;
A
#
# COMPACT_ATOMS: atom_id res chain seq x y z
N MET A 1 -49.85 41.51 30.82
CA MET A 1 -50.70 42.40 30.01
C MET A 1 -49.80 43.11 29.00
N LYS A 2 -50.18 42.93 27.73
CA LYS A 2 -49.70 43.45 26.45
C LYS A 2 -49.11 44.89 26.40
N ILE A 3 -48.20 45.03 25.41
CA ILE A 3 -47.95 46.17 24.50
C ILE A 3 -46.84 47.15 24.94
N LEU A 4 -45.64 47.10 24.35
CA LEU A 4 -45.19 47.35 22.95
C LEU A 4 -44.77 48.80 22.73
N LYS A 5 -43.49 48.91 22.35
CA LYS A 5 -42.96 49.55 21.12
C LYS A 5 -42.21 50.89 21.23
N THR A 6 -40.99 50.78 20.68
CA THR A 6 -40.19 51.74 19.87
C THR A 6 -39.63 52.95 20.61
N GLY A 7 -38.32 53.20 20.69
CA GLY A 7 -37.12 52.65 20.03
C GLY A 7 -36.36 53.78 19.33
N HIS A 8 -35.05 53.90 19.56
CA HIS A 8 -33.99 54.02 18.51
C HIS A 8 -32.59 54.37 19.09
N TYR A 9 -31.61 53.52 18.72
CA TYR A 9 -30.12 53.61 18.67
C TYR A 9 -29.34 53.90 19.97
N ILE A 10 -28.72 52.94 20.69
CA ILE A 10 -27.62 51.97 20.42
C ILE A 10 -26.23 52.62 20.25
N CYS A 11 -25.48 52.64 21.36
CA CYS A 11 -24.02 52.53 21.45
C CYS A 11 -23.72 51.68 22.70
N VAL A 12 -23.09 50.52 22.52
CA VAL A 12 -22.82 49.53 23.57
C VAL A 12 -21.40 49.76 24.13
N LEU A 13 -21.28 49.91 25.44
CA LEU A 13 -20.02 49.73 26.17
C LEU A 13 -20.27 48.80 27.36
N LEU A 14 -19.51 47.71 27.38
CA LEU A 14 -19.54 46.59 28.33
C LEU A 14 -19.10 47.01 29.74
N ILE A 15 -19.79 46.50 30.77
CA ILE A 15 -19.29 46.43 32.14
C ILE A 15 -19.33 44.97 32.59
N LEU A 16 -18.14 44.45 32.87
CA LEU A 16 -17.85 43.16 33.49
C LEU A 16 -18.45 43.08 34.90
N CYS A 17 -19.08 41.95 35.21
CA CYS A 17 -19.16 41.45 36.59
C CYS A 17 -18.84 39.95 36.55
N GLY A 18 -17.62 39.61 36.93
CA GLY A 18 -17.14 38.23 37.02
C GLY A 18 -17.73 37.53 38.24
N THR A 19 -18.36 36.38 38.01
CA THR A 19 -18.56 35.36 39.03
C THR A 19 -17.53 34.27 38.77
N LEU A 20 -16.62 34.10 39.74
CA LEU A 20 -15.70 32.98 39.82
C LEU A 20 -16.51 31.72 40.13
N SER A 21 -16.83 30.92 39.12
CA SER A 21 -17.06 29.49 39.27
C SER A 21 -15.81 28.78 38.77
N GLY A 22 -14.99 28.29 39.70
CA GLY A 22 -13.93 27.33 39.35
C GLY A 22 -14.60 26.05 38.86
N GLN A 23 -14.66 25.86 37.54
CA GLN A 23 -14.82 24.54 36.95
C GLN A 23 -13.53 23.78 37.28
N SER A 24 -13.63 22.79 38.16
CA SER A 24 -12.63 21.73 38.20
C SER A 24 -12.76 20.98 36.87
N SER A 25 -11.83 21.21 35.94
CA SER A 25 -11.70 20.37 34.74
C SER A 25 -11.54 18.93 35.22
N MET A 26 -12.51 18.09 34.93
CA MET A 26 -12.42 16.66 35.21
C MET A 26 -11.25 16.09 34.40
N PRO A 27 -10.39 15.24 34.99
CA PRO A 27 -9.13 14.88 34.37
C PRO A 27 -9.35 13.98 33.16
N LYS A 28 -8.56 14.24 32.11
CA LYS A 28 -8.38 13.37 30.95
C LYS A 28 -8.11 11.93 31.41
N LEU A 29 -8.74 10.96 30.77
CA LEU A 29 -8.53 9.53 30.99
C LEU A 29 -7.03 9.21 30.82
N PRO A 30 -6.44 8.48 31.78
CA PRO A 30 -5.02 8.21 31.73
C PRO A 30 -4.63 7.38 30.49
N GLY A 31 -3.63 7.85 29.73
CA GLY A 31 -3.18 7.20 28.49
C GLY A 31 -4.01 7.53 27.24
N PHE A 32 -4.95 8.48 27.34
CA PHE A 32 -5.72 8.98 26.20
C PHE A 32 -5.16 10.30 25.68
N TYR A 33 -5.38 10.52 24.40
CA TYR A 33 -5.11 11.76 23.66
C TYR A 33 -6.43 12.49 23.42
N LEU A 34 -6.37 13.82 23.31
CA LEU A 34 -7.53 14.63 22.96
C LEU A 34 -7.60 14.76 21.44
N SER A 35 -8.69 14.25 20.88
CA SER A 35 -9.07 14.46 19.48
C SER A 35 -9.41 15.94 19.25
N PRO A 36 -9.09 16.51 18.07
CA PRO A 36 -9.56 17.85 17.70
C PRO A 36 -11.09 17.91 17.53
N TYR A 37 -11.76 16.75 17.42
CA TYR A 37 -13.21 16.65 17.32
C TYR A 37 -13.82 16.50 18.71
N GLU A 38 -14.52 17.56 19.15
CA GLU A 38 -15.19 17.68 20.45
C GLU A 38 -14.29 17.44 21.69
N ASN A 39 -12.97 17.42 21.55
CA ASN A 39 -12.04 16.96 22.58
C ASN A 39 -12.33 15.53 23.06
N GLU A 40 -12.86 14.68 22.18
CA GLU A 40 -13.03 13.25 22.48
C GLU A 40 -11.71 12.63 22.92
N GLN A 41 -11.80 11.71 23.85
CA GLN A 41 -10.64 11.05 24.43
C GLN A 41 -10.39 9.77 23.65
N VAL A 42 -9.25 9.66 22.97
CA VAL A 42 -8.91 8.51 22.14
C VAL A 42 -7.60 7.84 22.51
N THR A 43 -7.51 6.53 22.29
CA THR A 43 -6.24 5.81 22.34
C THR A 43 -6.26 4.65 21.35
N THR A 44 -5.09 4.31 20.81
CA THR A 44 -4.90 3.22 19.86
C THR A 44 -3.73 2.37 20.31
N PHE A 45 -3.87 1.04 20.21
CA PHE A 45 -2.82 0.07 20.48
C PHE A 45 -3.23 -1.28 19.89
N SER A 46 -2.30 -2.25 19.81
CA SER A 46 -2.67 -3.62 19.48
C SER A 46 -2.78 -4.51 20.72
N PHE A 47 -3.58 -5.56 20.62
CA PHE A 47 -3.68 -6.65 21.57
C PHE A 47 -3.21 -7.93 20.88
N GLY A 48 -2.27 -8.65 21.49
CA GLY A 48 -1.54 -9.69 20.77
C GLY A 48 -0.79 -9.12 19.56
N SER A 49 -0.56 -9.97 18.55
CA SER A 49 0.19 -9.61 17.33
C SER A 49 -0.67 -9.01 16.21
N ASP A 50 -1.99 -9.16 16.25
CA ASP A 50 -2.81 -9.02 15.05
C ASP A 50 -4.23 -8.46 15.28
N ILE A 51 -4.54 -8.01 16.50
CA ILE A 51 -5.78 -7.26 16.79
C ILE A 51 -5.40 -5.81 17.10
N ARG A 52 -5.79 -4.87 16.25
CA ARG A 52 -5.69 -3.43 16.49
C ARG A 52 -6.96 -2.94 17.19
N ILE A 53 -6.76 -2.10 18.20
CA ILE A 53 -7.81 -1.56 19.06
C ILE A 53 -7.75 -0.04 18.99
N HIS A 54 -8.90 0.59 18.76
CA HIS A 54 -9.10 2.02 18.99
C HIS A 54 -10.23 2.22 19.99
N ILE A 55 -10.00 3.04 21.00
CA ILE A 55 -10.99 3.35 22.03
C ILE A 55 -11.35 4.82 21.91
N ASN A 56 -12.65 5.11 21.76
CA ASN A 56 -13.20 6.45 21.73
C ASN A 56 -14.13 6.66 22.94
N ALA A 57 -13.76 7.60 23.81
CA ALA A 57 -14.53 8.04 24.96
C ALA A 57 -14.95 9.51 24.81
N ALA A 58 -16.00 9.91 25.53
CA ALA A 58 -16.49 11.28 25.51
C ALA A 58 -15.42 12.26 26.03
N CYS A 59 -15.56 13.55 25.72
CA CYS A 59 -14.60 14.56 26.17
C CYS A 59 -14.54 14.67 27.71
N PRO A 60 -13.44 15.17 28.30
CA PRO A 60 -13.29 15.22 29.76
C PRO A 60 -14.43 15.95 30.48
N ASP A 61 -15.02 16.97 29.85
CA ASP A 61 -16.10 17.77 30.44
C ASP A 61 -17.45 17.02 30.49
N SER A 62 -17.64 16.00 29.64
CA SER A 62 -18.88 15.22 29.56
C SER A 62 -18.76 13.80 30.11
N PHE A 63 -17.52 13.33 30.36
CA PHE A 63 -17.24 12.02 30.91
C PHE A 63 -17.29 12.05 32.45
N ASP A 64 -18.24 11.33 33.04
CA ASP A 64 -18.46 11.30 34.49
C ASP A 64 -17.87 10.02 35.10
N THR A 65 -16.72 10.12 35.75
CA THR A 65 -16.03 8.97 36.38
C THR A 65 -16.84 8.31 37.51
N GLY A 66 -17.90 8.97 38.02
CA GLY A 66 -18.84 8.37 38.97
C GLY A 66 -19.91 7.49 38.34
N LYS A 67 -20.05 7.47 37.01
CA LYS A 67 -21.02 6.64 36.29
C LYS A 67 -20.41 5.35 35.76
N PRO A 68 -21.23 4.29 35.60
CA PRO A 68 -20.83 3.08 34.89
C PRO A 68 -20.28 3.38 33.49
N VAL A 69 -19.40 2.52 32.99
CA VAL A 69 -18.93 2.56 31.59
C VAL A 69 -19.58 1.44 30.78
N GLY A 70 -20.30 1.81 29.72
CA GLY A 70 -20.76 0.86 28.71
C GLY A 70 -19.68 0.71 27.64
N LEU A 71 -18.95 -0.40 27.68
CA LEU A 71 -17.94 -0.77 26.69
C LEU A 71 -18.63 -1.39 25.48
N VAL A 72 -18.77 -0.61 24.40
CA VAL A 72 -19.32 -1.07 23.13
C VAL A 72 -18.20 -1.69 22.31
N LEU A 73 -18.09 -3.01 22.36
CA LEU A 73 -17.13 -3.77 21.56
C LEU A 73 -17.68 -3.87 20.14
N TYR A 74 -17.21 -2.99 19.26
CA TYR A 74 -17.62 -2.89 17.86
C TYR A 74 -16.59 -3.61 16.97
N ALA A 75 -16.89 -4.86 16.62
CA ALA A 75 -16.08 -5.63 15.67
C ALA A 75 -16.38 -5.19 14.23
N LEU A 76 -15.31 -4.89 13.48
CA LEU A 76 -15.42 -4.29 12.15
C LEU A 76 -15.95 -5.25 11.07
N PRO A 77 -16.58 -4.72 10.01
CA PRO A 77 -16.94 -5.51 8.84
C PRO A 77 -15.71 -5.93 8.02
N ASN A 78 -15.92 -6.90 7.13
CA ASN A 78 -14.84 -7.39 6.27
C ASN A 78 -14.37 -6.29 5.33
N GLY A 79 -13.05 -6.11 5.22
CA GLY A 79 -12.42 -5.15 4.30
C GLY A 79 -12.21 -3.75 4.88
N ASN A 80 -12.87 -3.39 5.99
CA ASN A 80 -12.78 -2.05 6.58
C ASN A 80 -11.64 -1.91 7.60
N THR A 81 -11.06 -0.72 7.67
CA THR A 81 -10.21 -0.25 8.77
C THR A 81 -11.03 0.44 9.86
N ILE A 82 -10.40 0.69 11.02
CA ILE A 82 -10.97 1.52 12.11
C ILE A 82 -11.37 2.90 11.58
N GLU A 83 -10.49 3.53 10.81
CA GLU A 83 -10.67 4.86 10.26
C GLU A 83 -11.90 4.95 9.34
N GLN A 84 -12.03 4.00 8.40
CA GLN A 84 -13.18 3.90 7.51
C GLN A 84 -14.48 3.67 8.30
N THR A 85 -14.43 2.86 9.36
CA THR A 85 -15.60 2.53 10.19
C THR A 85 -16.04 3.71 11.07
N MET A 86 -15.09 4.48 11.60
CA MET A 86 -15.39 5.73 12.32
C MET A 86 -16.10 6.72 11.42
N GLY A 87 -15.65 6.81 10.17
CA GLY A 87 -16.20 7.67 9.11
C GLY A 87 -15.75 9.11 9.22
N LYS A 88 -15.76 9.81 8.09
CA LYS A 88 -15.47 11.25 7.99
C LYS A 88 -16.27 11.89 6.87
N GLN A 89 -16.26 13.22 6.81
CA GLN A 89 -16.78 13.95 5.67
C GLN A 89 -15.97 13.56 4.44
N MET A 90 -16.67 13.24 3.36
CA MET A 90 -16.03 12.84 2.12
C MET A 90 -15.40 14.05 1.43
N GLU A 91 -14.11 13.91 1.16
CA GLU A 91 -13.36 14.76 0.25
C GLU A 91 -13.13 14.03 -1.06
N ALA A 92 -12.80 14.80 -2.10
CA ALA A 92 -12.59 14.22 -3.41
C ALA A 92 -11.37 13.29 -3.38
N GLY A 93 -11.57 12.00 -3.68
CA GLY A 93 -10.51 10.98 -3.72
C GLY A 93 -10.44 10.11 -2.46
N ASP A 94 -11.28 10.40 -1.47
CA ASP A 94 -11.47 9.51 -0.34
C ASP A 94 -12.08 8.18 -0.77
N ASP A 95 -11.67 7.12 -0.09
CA ASP A 95 -12.29 5.82 -0.19
C ASP A 95 -13.75 5.87 0.32
N TRP A 96 -14.68 5.37 -0.49
CA TRP A 96 -16.11 5.35 -0.15
C TRP A 96 -16.44 4.70 1.21
N HIS A 97 -15.60 3.80 1.74
CA HIS A 97 -15.89 3.16 3.04
C HIS A 97 -15.93 4.18 4.19
N TYR A 98 -15.36 5.39 4.01
CA TYR A 98 -15.49 6.48 4.98
C TYR A 98 -16.92 7.01 5.12
N ASP A 99 -17.81 6.81 4.12
CA ASP A 99 -19.16 7.39 4.13
C ASP A 99 -20.29 6.42 4.51
N ILE A 100 -19.98 5.16 4.83
CA ILE A 100 -21.01 4.11 4.90
C ILE A 100 -21.43 3.68 6.30
N GLN A 101 -20.66 4.00 7.34
CA GLN A 101 -20.97 3.58 8.71
C GLN A 101 -21.06 4.74 9.70
N HIS A 102 -20.09 5.66 9.68
CA HIS A 102 -20.05 6.84 10.55
C HIS A 102 -20.27 6.51 12.03
N ILE A 103 -19.68 5.42 12.53
CA ILE A 103 -19.90 4.99 13.93
C ILE A 103 -19.41 6.05 14.91
N GLY A 104 -18.39 6.85 14.56
CA GLY A 104 -17.96 7.99 15.38
C GLY A 104 -19.08 9.02 15.55
N ALA A 105 -19.68 9.47 14.45
CA ALA A 105 -20.79 10.44 14.47
C ALA A 105 -22.06 9.88 15.15
N GLN A 106 -22.40 8.61 14.87
CA GLN A 106 -23.50 7.92 15.55
C GLN A 106 -23.28 7.80 17.06
N THR A 107 -22.03 7.66 17.50
CA THR A 107 -21.66 7.62 18.92
C THR A 107 -21.86 8.98 19.59
N ARG A 108 -21.46 10.09 18.94
CA ARG A 108 -21.71 11.45 19.43
C ARG A 108 -23.21 11.71 19.60
N PHE A 109 -24.00 11.32 18.60
CA PHE A 109 -25.46 11.38 18.67
C PHE A 109 -26.05 10.61 19.88
N LEU A 110 -25.51 9.43 20.17
CA LEU A 110 -25.95 8.59 21.29
C LEU A 110 -25.56 9.19 22.65
N ARG A 111 -24.38 9.79 22.79
CA ARG A 111 -23.92 10.45 24.03
C ARG A 111 -24.82 11.61 24.44
N HIS A 112 -25.44 12.31 23.50
CA HIS A 112 -26.42 13.35 23.78
C HIS A 112 -27.76 12.83 24.36
N ARG A 113 -28.02 11.52 24.29
CA ARG A 113 -29.32 10.92 24.65
C ARG A 113 -29.23 9.88 25.77
N ILE A 114 -28.12 9.17 25.86
CA ILE A 114 -27.85 8.20 26.92
C ILE A 114 -27.03 8.90 27.99
N SER A 115 -27.66 9.14 29.15
CA SER A 115 -27.03 9.85 30.27
C SER A 115 -26.82 8.98 31.51
N ASP A 116 -27.34 7.75 31.52
CA ASP A 116 -27.28 6.83 32.66
C ASP A 116 -25.87 6.24 32.88
N TYR A 117 -25.05 6.19 31.83
CA TYR A 117 -23.69 5.64 31.84
C TYR A 117 -22.82 6.31 30.75
N ASN A 118 -21.50 6.19 30.87
CA ASN A 118 -20.57 6.68 29.85
C ASN A 118 -20.48 5.69 28.68
N ILE A 119 -20.68 6.16 27.44
CA ILE A 119 -20.48 5.34 26.25
C ILE A 119 -19.02 5.43 25.80
N VAL A 120 -18.34 4.27 25.85
CA VAL A 120 -17.00 4.08 25.32
C VAL A 120 -17.07 3.05 24.20
N VAL A 121 -16.74 3.47 22.98
CA VAL A 121 -16.73 2.58 21.81
C VAL A 121 -15.32 2.05 21.61
N VAL A 122 -15.21 0.73 21.52
CA VAL A 122 -13.97 0.01 21.26
C VAL A 122 -14.07 -0.61 19.87
N TYR A 123 -13.33 -0.06 18.92
CA TYR A 123 -13.23 -0.58 17.56
C TYR A 123 -12.19 -1.70 17.52
N LEU A 124 -12.57 -2.85 16.94
CA LEU A 124 -11.75 -4.06 16.93
C LEU A 124 -11.47 -4.51 15.50
N GLU A 125 -10.23 -4.31 15.05
CA GLU A 125 -9.74 -4.62 13.71
C GLU A 125 -8.71 -5.75 13.76
N THR A 126 -8.87 -6.78 12.92
CA THR A 126 -7.89 -7.86 12.74
C THR A 126 -6.93 -7.53 11.59
N SER A 127 -5.70 -8.05 11.59
CA SER A 127 -4.74 -7.85 10.49
C SER A 127 -5.26 -8.31 9.11
N GLN A 128 -6.09 -9.36 9.05
CA GLN A 128 -6.74 -9.84 7.82
C GLN A 128 -7.95 -8.99 7.39
N LYS A 129 -8.30 -7.96 8.18
CA LYS A 129 -9.54 -7.16 8.04
C LYS A 129 -10.79 -8.03 7.87
N SER A 130 -10.83 -9.18 8.56
CA SER A 130 -11.89 -10.18 8.43
C SER A 130 -11.87 -11.12 9.63
N TRP A 131 -12.80 -10.94 10.56
CA TRP A 131 -12.96 -11.83 11.71
C TRP A 131 -13.20 -13.31 11.35
N PRO A 132 -13.94 -13.65 10.27
CA PRO A 132 -14.01 -15.02 9.78
C PRO A 132 -12.67 -15.60 9.32
N ALA A 133 -11.85 -14.81 8.59
CA ALA A 133 -10.52 -15.25 8.16
C ALA A 133 -9.59 -15.40 9.37
N TRP A 134 -9.57 -14.39 10.24
CA TRP A 134 -8.82 -14.40 11.49
C TRP A 134 -9.09 -15.65 12.34
N LYS A 135 -10.38 -16.01 12.53
CA LYS A 135 -10.75 -17.24 13.25
C LYS A 135 -10.17 -18.51 12.63
N ASN A 136 -10.12 -18.59 11.30
CA ASN A 136 -9.60 -19.79 10.63
C ASN A 136 -8.09 -19.97 10.85
N GLU A 137 -7.37 -18.86 11.08
CA GLU A 137 -5.92 -18.86 11.38
C GLU A 137 -5.62 -19.02 12.87
N HIS A 138 -6.63 -18.86 13.75
CA HIS A 138 -6.48 -18.91 15.20
C HIS A 138 -7.31 -20.03 15.84
N PRO A 139 -6.76 -21.26 15.98
CA PRO A 139 -7.45 -22.36 16.64
C PRO A 139 -7.93 -22.06 18.06
N ASN A 140 -7.24 -21.17 18.78
CA ASN A 140 -7.56 -20.69 20.13
C ASN A 140 -8.32 -19.35 20.15
N HIS A 141 -8.98 -18.96 19.05
CA HIS A 141 -9.74 -17.72 18.92
C HIS A 141 -10.66 -17.39 20.11
N ALA A 142 -11.35 -18.39 20.65
CA ALA A 142 -12.28 -18.22 21.76
C ALA A 142 -11.59 -17.74 23.05
N GLU A 143 -10.42 -18.31 23.37
CA GLU A 143 -9.62 -17.90 24.52
C GLU A 143 -9.09 -16.47 24.34
N ILE A 144 -8.58 -16.14 23.15
CA ILE A 144 -8.05 -14.81 22.84
C ILE A 144 -9.13 -13.73 23.01
N ILE A 145 -10.33 -13.94 22.45
CA ILE A 145 -11.44 -12.97 22.52
C ILE A 145 -11.95 -12.78 23.95
N ASN A 146 -12.00 -13.86 24.74
CA ASN A 146 -12.40 -13.75 26.16
C ASN A 146 -11.35 -13.00 26.97
N ASN A 147 -10.06 -13.31 26.79
CA ASN A 147 -8.96 -12.59 27.43
C ASN A 147 -8.95 -11.11 27.05
N LEU A 148 -9.20 -10.79 25.78
CA LEU A 148 -9.34 -9.41 25.31
C LEU A 148 -10.50 -8.69 26.00
N THR A 149 -11.66 -9.35 26.09
CA THR A 149 -12.86 -8.77 26.73
C THR A 149 -12.62 -8.50 28.22
N ASP A 150 -12.01 -9.44 28.93
CA ASP A 150 -11.67 -9.29 30.34
C ASP A 150 -10.61 -8.21 30.57
N TYR A 151 -9.59 -8.16 29.71
CA TYR A 151 -8.58 -7.10 29.74
C TYR A 151 -9.22 -5.71 29.56
N LEU A 152 -10.08 -5.52 28.56
CA LEU A 152 -10.75 -4.24 28.33
C LEU A 152 -11.62 -3.83 29.51
N LYS A 153 -12.36 -4.77 30.12
CA LYS A 153 -13.14 -4.50 31.35
C LYS A 153 -12.23 -4.08 32.50
N SER A 154 -11.10 -4.78 32.68
CA SER A 154 -10.17 -4.48 33.77
C SER A 154 -9.55 -3.09 33.67
N CYS A 155 -9.46 -2.50 32.47
CA CYS A 155 -8.99 -1.13 32.27
C CYS A 155 -9.97 -0.05 32.76
N PHE A 156 -11.24 -0.40 33.00
CA PHE A 156 -12.28 0.52 33.44
C PHE A 156 -12.96 0.04 34.74
N LYS A 157 -12.32 -0.87 35.48
CA LYS A 157 -12.92 -1.60 36.61
C LYS A 157 -13.48 -0.68 37.69
N SER A 158 -12.77 0.40 38.02
CA SER A 158 -13.20 1.42 38.99
C SER A 158 -14.49 2.13 38.59
N MET A 159 -14.83 2.13 37.30
CA MET A 159 -16.02 2.73 36.72
C MET A 159 -17.11 1.70 36.38
N ASN A 160 -17.13 0.56 37.09
CA ASN A 160 -18.16 -0.50 37.00
C ASN A 160 -18.58 -0.82 35.54
N PRO A 161 -17.67 -1.37 34.73
CA PRO A 161 -17.88 -1.50 33.30
C PRO A 161 -18.84 -2.66 32.99
N PHE A 162 -19.64 -2.49 31.94
CA PHE A 162 -20.45 -3.55 31.36
C PHE A 162 -20.26 -3.60 29.83
N ILE A 163 -20.57 -4.73 29.23
CA ILE A 163 -20.30 -5.00 27.81
C ILE A 163 -21.55 -4.84 26.96
N VAL A 164 -21.37 -4.21 25.80
CA VAL A 164 -22.25 -4.29 24.65
C VAL A 164 -21.49 -4.98 23.52
N LEU A 165 -21.94 -6.16 23.10
CA LEU A 165 -21.36 -6.91 21.98
C LEU A 165 -22.04 -6.49 20.68
N THR A 166 -21.27 -5.99 19.72
CA THR A 166 -21.80 -5.65 18.41
C THR A 166 -20.75 -5.71 17.30
N GLY A 167 -21.23 -5.64 16.07
CA GLY A 167 -20.40 -5.60 14.88
C GLY A 167 -21.26 -5.64 13.63
N HIS A 168 -20.70 -5.14 12.54
CA HIS A 168 -21.33 -5.16 11.22
C HIS A 168 -20.70 -6.28 10.37
N SER A 169 -21.50 -6.93 9.52
CA SER A 169 -21.01 -7.93 8.57
C SER A 169 -20.14 -9.01 9.23
N GLY A 170 -18.93 -9.23 8.70
CA GLY A 170 -17.78 -9.93 9.28
C GLY A 170 -17.69 -9.93 10.81
N GLY A 171 -17.87 -8.76 11.40
CA GLY A 171 -17.69 -8.49 12.82
C GLY A 171 -18.60 -9.31 13.73
N GLY A 172 -19.74 -9.80 13.26
CA GLY A 172 -20.60 -10.69 14.05
C GLY A 172 -19.91 -12.00 14.43
N ARG A 173 -18.85 -12.40 13.70
CA ARG A 173 -18.03 -13.55 14.09
C ARG A 173 -17.33 -13.36 15.43
N PHE A 174 -16.91 -12.13 15.78
CA PHE A 174 -16.35 -11.82 17.09
C PHE A 174 -17.31 -12.21 18.22
N THR A 175 -18.60 -11.85 18.09
CA THR A 175 -19.63 -12.15 19.09
C THR A 175 -19.82 -13.66 19.27
N PHE A 176 -19.87 -14.43 18.17
CA PHE A 176 -19.98 -15.89 18.28
C PHE A 176 -18.72 -16.51 18.88
N SER A 177 -17.53 -16.01 18.54
CA SER A 177 -16.28 -16.51 19.12
C SER A 177 -16.07 -16.15 20.58
N PHE A 178 -16.65 -15.04 21.06
CA PHE A 178 -16.80 -14.80 22.49
C PHE A 178 -17.64 -15.90 23.14
N MET A 179 -18.80 -16.21 22.55
CA MET A 179 -19.72 -17.25 23.04
C MET A 179 -19.14 -18.66 23.00
N ASP A 180 -18.27 -18.96 22.03
CA ASP A 180 -17.55 -20.23 21.93
C ASP A 180 -16.68 -20.51 23.18
N GLY A 181 -16.18 -19.46 23.83
CA GLY A 181 -15.27 -19.57 24.98
C GLY A 181 -15.95 -19.54 26.35
N VAL A 182 -17.27 -19.34 26.40
CA VAL A 182 -18.03 -19.27 27.66
C VAL A 182 -19.11 -20.35 27.73
N SER A 183 -19.34 -20.88 28.93
CA SER A 183 -20.43 -21.83 29.18
C SER A 183 -21.81 -21.16 29.26
N ALA A 184 -21.83 -19.88 29.64
CA ALA A 184 -23.00 -19.01 29.64
C ALA A 184 -22.54 -17.56 29.47
N ILE A 185 -23.35 -16.74 28.78
CA ILE A 185 -23.05 -15.32 28.57
C ILE A 185 -23.05 -14.61 29.95
N PRO A 186 -21.95 -13.91 30.32
CA PRO A 186 -21.86 -13.20 31.59
C PRO A 186 -22.95 -12.15 31.77
N GLY A 187 -23.41 -11.95 33.02
CA GLY A 187 -24.50 -11.00 33.35
C GLY A 187 -24.11 -9.52 33.24
N ASP A 188 -22.83 -9.22 33.07
CA ASP A 188 -22.34 -7.88 32.73
C ASP A 188 -22.30 -7.63 31.21
N VAL A 189 -22.63 -8.61 30.37
CA VAL A 189 -23.06 -8.35 29.00
C VAL A 189 -24.52 -7.90 29.07
N LYS A 190 -24.78 -6.64 28.71
CA LYS A 190 -26.13 -6.04 28.80
C LYS A 190 -26.85 -5.95 27.46
N ARG A 191 -26.12 -5.91 26.35
CA ARG A 191 -26.71 -5.85 25.02
C ARG A 191 -25.89 -6.67 24.02
N ILE A 192 -26.60 -7.41 23.17
CA ILE A 192 -26.05 -8.07 21.98
C ILE A 192 -26.80 -7.50 20.77
N LEU A 193 -26.06 -6.89 19.85
CA LEU A 193 -26.60 -6.25 18.67
C LEU A 193 -25.91 -6.81 17.42
N PHE A 194 -26.68 -7.51 16.59
CA PHE A 194 -26.25 -7.92 15.26
C PHE A 194 -26.73 -6.91 14.22
N LEU A 195 -25.80 -6.15 13.64
CA LEU A 195 -26.03 -5.29 12.49
C LEU A 195 -25.66 -6.06 11.23
N ASP A 196 -26.64 -6.75 10.64
CA ASP A 196 -26.45 -7.55 9.43
C ASP A 196 -25.22 -8.48 9.50
N SER A 197 -25.05 -9.12 10.67
CA SER A 197 -23.81 -9.79 11.05
C SER A 197 -24.02 -11.17 11.70
N ASN A 198 -25.25 -11.66 11.79
CA ASN A 198 -25.57 -12.92 12.46
C ASN A 198 -25.48 -14.17 11.56
N TYR A 199 -24.86 -14.09 10.38
CA TYR A 199 -24.83 -15.21 9.43
C TYR A 199 -24.09 -16.45 9.98
N GLY A 200 -23.25 -16.27 11.00
CA GLY A 200 -22.57 -17.33 11.75
C GLY A 200 -23.45 -18.10 12.75
N TYR A 201 -24.74 -17.79 12.88
CA TYR A 201 -25.63 -18.40 13.88
C TYR A 201 -25.83 -19.91 13.68
N GLU A 202 -25.75 -20.62 14.80
CA GLU A 202 -26.04 -22.05 14.99
C GLU A 202 -26.90 -22.25 16.24
N HIS A 203 -27.64 -23.37 16.30
CA HIS A 203 -28.60 -23.63 17.39
C HIS A 203 -28.00 -23.56 18.79
N MET A 204 -26.74 -23.98 18.97
CA MET A 204 -26.05 -23.95 20.27
C MET A 204 -25.95 -22.54 20.89
N TYR A 205 -25.85 -21.49 20.07
CA TYR A 205 -25.83 -20.12 20.59
C TYR A 205 -27.21 -19.65 21.04
N GLY A 206 -28.28 -20.20 20.46
CA GLY A 206 -29.66 -19.88 20.83
C GLY A 206 -29.94 -20.20 22.30
N ASP A 207 -29.52 -21.38 22.78
CA ASP A 207 -29.67 -21.79 24.18
C ASP A 207 -29.00 -20.80 25.14
N GLN A 208 -27.75 -20.41 24.86
CA GLN A 208 -27.02 -19.44 25.67
C GLN A 208 -27.74 -18.07 25.71
N MET A 209 -28.19 -17.56 24.56
CA MET A 209 -28.90 -16.27 24.49
C MET A 209 -30.24 -16.30 25.21
N ILE A 210 -30.97 -17.41 25.15
CA ILE A 210 -32.24 -17.58 25.85
C ILE A 210 -32.02 -17.60 27.37
N GLN A 211 -31.02 -18.36 27.84
CA GLN A 211 -30.66 -18.39 29.26
C GLN A 211 -30.29 -16.99 29.74
N TRP A 212 -29.48 -16.28 28.96
CA TRP A 212 -29.05 -14.91 29.25
C TRP A 212 -30.24 -13.93 29.31
N LEU A 213 -31.14 -13.93 28.32
CA LEU A 213 -32.32 -13.05 28.30
C LEU A 213 -33.28 -13.26 29.50
N ASN A 214 -33.37 -14.50 30.00
CA ASN A 214 -34.17 -14.85 31.17
C ASN A 214 -33.47 -14.49 32.49
N ALA A 215 -32.15 -14.36 32.50
CA ALA A 215 -31.37 -14.10 33.72
C ALA A 215 -31.59 -12.69 34.28
N ALA A 216 -31.83 -11.68 33.42
CA ALA A 216 -32.09 -10.32 33.87
C ALA A 216 -32.99 -9.52 32.90
N SER A 217 -33.72 -8.55 33.46
CA SER A 217 -34.64 -7.67 32.70
C SER A 217 -33.93 -6.53 31.98
N ASP A 218 -32.63 -6.31 32.20
CA ASP A 218 -31.79 -5.31 31.55
C ASP A 218 -30.89 -5.92 30.46
N HIS A 219 -31.19 -7.14 30.02
CA HIS A 219 -30.55 -7.81 28.89
C HIS A 219 -31.34 -7.58 27.60
N TYR A 220 -30.65 -7.14 26.54
CA TYR A 220 -31.26 -6.73 25.25
C TYR A 220 -30.62 -7.45 24.06
N LEU A 221 -31.43 -8.14 23.25
CA LEU A 221 -31.00 -8.76 22.00
C LEU A 221 -31.70 -8.10 20.82
N THR A 222 -30.91 -7.51 19.92
CA THR A 222 -31.41 -6.89 18.68
C THR A 222 -30.71 -7.50 17.47
N VAL A 223 -31.50 -7.94 16.51
CA VAL A 223 -31.04 -8.47 15.22
C VAL A 223 -31.63 -7.63 14.10
N ILE A 224 -30.76 -6.94 13.36
CA ILE A 224 -31.12 -6.15 12.18
C ILE A 224 -30.54 -6.88 10.97
N ALA A 225 -31.36 -7.13 9.96
CA ALA A 225 -30.91 -7.74 8.70
C ALA A 225 -31.79 -7.29 7.54
N TYR A 226 -31.27 -7.34 6.32
CA TYR A 226 -32.09 -7.16 5.11
C TYR A 226 -32.26 -8.49 4.38
N ASN A 227 -33.16 -8.53 3.41
CA ASN A 227 -33.32 -9.67 2.53
C ASN A 227 -32.17 -9.76 1.51
N ASP A 228 -31.02 -10.22 1.97
CA ASP A 228 -29.82 -10.49 1.19
C ASP A 228 -29.97 -11.71 0.26
N SER A 229 -30.91 -12.62 0.54
CA SER A 229 -31.15 -13.82 -0.28
C SER A 229 -31.65 -13.57 -1.70
N VAL A 230 -32.10 -12.34 -1.98
CA VAL A 230 -32.56 -11.89 -3.30
C VAL A 230 -31.71 -10.75 -3.86
N ALA A 231 -30.67 -10.33 -3.14
CA ALA A 231 -29.79 -9.25 -3.58
C ALA A 231 -28.93 -9.72 -4.77
N LEU A 232 -28.85 -8.89 -5.79
CA LEU A 232 -28.10 -9.18 -7.01
C LEU A 232 -26.94 -8.19 -7.20
N TYR A 233 -25.80 -8.69 -7.65
CA TYR A 233 -24.70 -7.90 -8.18
C TYR A 233 -24.48 -8.32 -9.63
N ASN A 234 -24.59 -7.37 -10.57
CA ASN A 234 -24.52 -7.63 -12.01
C ASN A 234 -25.46 -8.76 -12.49
N GLY A 235 -26.65 -8.87 -11.87
CA GLY A 235 -27.65 -9.88 -12.20
C GLY A 235 -27.46 -11.24 -11.50
N GLU A 236 -26.35 -11.43 -10.78
CA GLU A 236 -26.03 -12.68 -10.08
C GLU A 236 -26.27 -12.57 -8.56
N PRO A 237 -26.77 -13.62 -7.89
CA PRO A 237 -26.95 -13.62 -6.45
C PRO A 237 -25.62 -13.48 -5.69
N ILE A 238 -25.54 -12.51 -4.77
CA ILE A 238 -24.33 -12.28 -3.96
C ILE A 238 -24.18 -13.30 -2.81
N VAL A 239 -25.30 -13.84 -2.32
CA VAL A 239 -25.34 -14.77 -1.19
C VAL A 239 -26.34 -15.87 -1.49
N SER A 240 -26.02 -17.10 -1.10
CA SER A 240 -26.97 -18.19 -1.29
C SER A 240 -28.19 -18.05 -0.36
N PRO A 241 -29.38 -18.50 -0.77
CA PRO A 241 -30.61 -18.32 0.02
C PRO A 241 -30.59 -18.92 1.43
N ALA A 242 -29.63 -19.80 1.73
CA ALA A 242 -29.49 -20.48 3.01
C ALA A 242 -28.25 -20.04 3.83
N ARG A 243 -27.45 -19.09 3.34
CA ARG A 243 -26.21 -18.66 4.00
C ARG A 243 -26.23 -17.21 4.50
N GLY A 244 -27.15 -16.39 4.00
CA GLY A 244 -27.29 -14.98 4.36
C GLY A 244 -27.87 -14.69 5.74
N THR A 245 -27.76 -13.43 6.16
CA THR A 245 -28.29 -12.90 7.42
C THR A 245 -29.82 -12.95 7.43
N TRP A 246 -30.49 -12.80 6.29
CA TRP A 246 -31.95 -12.95 6.18
C TRP A 246 -32.41 -14.32 6.67
N TYR A 247 -31.79 -15.36 6.13
CA TYR A 247 -32.12 -16.74 6.48
C TYR A 247 -31.76 -17.04 7.94
N ARG A 248 -30.54 -16.67 8.36
CA ARG A 248 -30.03 -16.95 9.70
C ARG A 248 -30.83 -16.24 10.79
N SER A 249 -31.26 -15.00 10.54
CA SER A 249 -32.16 -14.25 11.43
C SER A 249 -33.50 -14.95 11.62
N ARG A 250 -34.09 -15.48 10.55
CA ARG A 250 -35.36 -16.23 10.63
C ARG A 250 -35.21 -17.56 11.37
N ILE A 251 -34.11 -18.28 11.17
CA ILE A 251 -33.83 -19.51 11.90
C ILE A 251 -33.66 -19.21 13.39
N MET A 252 -32.90 -18.18 13.73
CA MET A 252 -32.70 -17.72 15.11
C MET A 252 -34.03 -17.30 15.76
N GLN A 253 -34.85 -16.49 15.08
CA GLN A 253 -36.17 -16.08 15.56
C GLN A 253 -37.12 -17.27 15.76
N ARG A 254 -37.17 -18.21 14.81
CA ARG A 254 -38.01 -19.42 14.91
C ARG A 254 -37.60 -20.28 16.09
N TYR A 255 -36.31 -20.50 16.27
CA TYR A 255 -35.78 -21.26 17.41
C TYR A 255 -36.22 -20.65 18.76
N MET A 256 -36.24 -19.31 18.84
CA MET A 256 -36.68 -18.60 20.05
C MET A 256 -38.22 -18.56 20.23
N THR A 257 -39.01 -18.90 19.21
CA THR A 257 -40.49 -18.90 19.29
C THR A 257 -41.02 -20.03 20.17
N ASP A 258 -40.24 -21.10 20.34
CA ASP A 258 -40.60 -22.21 21.22
C ASP A 258 -40.63 -21.81 22.71
N LEU A 259 -39.98 -20.70 23.06
CA LEU A 259 -39.84 -20.23 24.45
C LEU A 259 -40.39 -18.83 24.71
N PHE A 260 -40.41 -17.95 23.70
CA PHE A 260 -40.92 -16.59 23.84
C PHE A 260 -42.12 -16.33 22.93
N SER A 261 -43.12 -15.63 23.47
CA SER A 261 -44.27 -15.16 22.68
C SER A 261 -43.91 -13.87 21.94
N PHE A 262 -43.83 -13.96 20.61
CA PHE A 262 -43.55 -12.82 19.74
C PHE A 262 -44.82 -12.11 19.27
N THR A 263 -44.80 -10.78 19.31
CA THR A 263 -45.68 -9.93 18.52
C THR A 263 -44.99 -9.63 17.19
N THR A 264 -45.68 -9.86 16.07
CA THR A 264 -45.18 -9.56 14.73
C THR A 264 -45.95 -8.41 14.11
N SER A 265 -45.25 -7.43 13.57
CA SER A 265 -45.81 -6.36 12.73
C SER A 265 -45.08 -6.33 11.40
N GLU A 266 -45.81 -6.13 10.32
CA GLU A 266 -45.27 -6.09 8.97
C GLU A 266 -45.85 -4.88 8.22
N ASP A 267 -44.99 -4.07 7.61
CA ASP A 267 -45.36 -2.98 6.70
C ASP A 267 -44.76 -3.23 5.31
N GLU A 268 -44.78 -2.25 4.41
CA GLU A 268 -44.26 -2.39 3.05
C GLU A 268 -42.75 -2.69 3.03
N ASP A 269 -42.00 -2.18 4.01
CA ASP A 269 -40.53 -2.21 4.03
C ASP A 269 -39.95 -3.25 4.99
N PHE A 270 -40.64 -3.56 6.08
CA PHE A 270 -40.07 -4.30 7.20
C PHE A 270 -41.01 -5.35 7.77
N ILE A 271 -40.41 -6.43 8.26
CA ILE A 271 -41.02 -7.40 9.16
C ILE A 271 -40.33 -7.23 10.51
N ARG A 272 -41.11 -6.97 11.57
CA ARG A 272 -40.60 -6.77 12.92
C ARG A 272 -41.20 -7.80 13.86
N HIS A 273 -40.33 -8.53 14.56
CA HIS A 273 -40.72 -9.43 15.63
C HIS A 273 -40.24 -8.87 16.96
N SER A 274 -41.11 -8.85 17.96
CA SER A 274 -40.82 -8.33 19.29
C SER A 274 -41.31 -9.28 20.38
N ALA A 275 -40.47 -9.52 21.38
CA ALA A 275 -40.82 -10.24 22.59
C ALA A 275 -40.18 -9.55 23.81
N LEU A 276 -40.55 -10.01 25.01
CA LEU A 276 -40.01 -9.53 26.29
C LEU A 276 -40.10 -8.00 26.44
N ASP A 277 -41.27 -7.44 26.15
CA ASP A 277 -41.54 -5.99 26.23
C ASP A 277 -40.56 -5.13 25.41
N GLY A 278 -40.12 -5.64 24.26
CA GLY A 278 -39.24 -4.93 23.34
C GLY A 278 -37.75 -5.22 23.52
N ARG A 279 -37.36 -6.01 24.54
CA ARG A 279 -35.94 -6.36 24.78
C ARG A 279 -35.38 -7.39 23.80
N LEU A 280 -36.25 -8.19 23.19
CA LEU A 280 -35.90 -9.13 22.12
C LEU A 280 -36.53 -8.66 20.81
N ARG A 281 -35.71 -8.24 19.85
CA ARG A 281 -36.15 -7.60 18.60
C ARG A 281 -35.45 -8.20 17.38
N PHE A 282 -36.24 -8.57 16.37
CA PHE A 282 -35.78 -8.85 15.02
C PHE A 282 -36.40 -7.84 14.07
N ILE A 283 -35.58 -7.14 13.30
CA ILE A 283 -35.99 -6.10 12.36
C ILE A 283 -35.44 -6.51 10.99
N LEU A 284 -36.33 -6.98 10.12
CA LEU A 284 -35.98 -7.60 8.85
C LEU A 284 -36.45 -6.72 7.69
N LYS A 285 -35.52 -6.06 6.99
CA LYS A 285 -35.84 -5.23 5.82
C LYS A 285 -36.13 -6.10 4.59
N LYS A 286 -37.28 -5.87 3.95
CA LYS A 286 -37.64 -6.46 2.66
C LYS A 286 -36.81 -5.81 1.55
N ASN A 287 -36.57 -6.56 0.47
CA ASN A 287 -35.74 -6.12 -0.65
C ASN A 287 -36.42 -6.44 -2.00
N PRO A 288 -37.57 -5.81 -2.31
CA PRO A 288 -38.28 -6.06 -3.57
C PRO A 288 -37.48 -5.61 -4.80
N GLU A 289 -36.57 -4.65 -4.61
CA GLU A 289 -35.70 -4.08 -5.65
C GLU A 289 -34.41 -4.88 -5.88
N GLN A 290 -34.18 -5.95 -5.11
CA GLN A 290 -33.00 -6.81 -5.23
C GLN A 290 -31.66 -6.06 -5.06
N ALA A 291 -31.68 -4.94 -4.32
CA ALA A 291 -30.52 -4.06 -4.11
C ALA A 291 -29.55 -4.59 -3.04
N ILE A 292 -28.32 -4.09 -3.06
CA ILE A 292 -27.32 -4.35 -2.01
C ILE A 292 -27.50 -3.30 -0.91
N LEU A 293 -28.12 -3.69 0.20
CA LEU A 293 -28.45 -2.79 1.32
C LEU A 293 -27.54 -3.01 2.55
N HIS A 294 -26.46 -3.75 2.35
CA HIS A 294 -25.59 -4.28 3.40
C HIS A 294 -25.07 -3.18 4.35
N THR A 295 -24.57 -2.08 3.80
CA THR A 295 -24.04 -0.94 4.54
C THR A 295 -25.09 0.14 4.81
N VAL A 296 -26.06 0.29 3.89
CA VAL A 296 -27.14 1.29 3.95
C VAL A 296 -27.94 1.22 5.26
N GLN A 297 -28.15 0.01 5.82
CA GLN A 297 -28.85 -0.12 7.10
C GLN A 297 -28.07 0.50 8.26
N VAL A 298 -26.74 0.47 8.23
CA VAL A 298 -25.89 1.09 9.26
C VAL A 298 -25.90 2.60 9.10
N GLU A 299 -25.68 3.07 7.87
CA GLU A 299 -25.74 4.48 7.47
C GLU A 299 -27.07 5.12 7.88
N LYS A 300 -28.20 4.44 7.66
CA LYS A 300 -29.52 4.95 8.01
C LYS A 300 -29.89 4.68 9.46
N ASN A 301 -29.02 5.14 10.37
CA ASN A 301 -29.17 5.12 11.82
C ASN A 301 -29.20 3.72 12.45
N GLY A 302 -28.62 2.70 11.81
CA GLY A 302 -28.70 1.31 12.28
C GLY A 302 -28.02 1.08 13.62
N PHE A 303 -26.84 1.66 13.84
CA PHE A 303 -26.14 1.55 15.11
C PHE A 303 -26.87 2.33 16.22
N ILE A 304 -27.34 3.56 15.94
CA ILE A 304 -28.21 4.33 16.85
C ILE A 304 -29.45 3.51 17.24
N HIS A 305 -30.16 2.97 16.24
CA HIS A 305 -31.38 2.21 16.48
C HIS A 305 -31.10 0.96 17.30
N GLY A 306 -30.06 0.19 16.95
CA GLY A 306 -29.67 -1.01 17.67
C GLY A 306 -29.29 -0.75 19.14
N MET A 307 -28.65 0.38 19.44
CA MET A 307 -28.30 0.79 20.79
C MET A 307 -29.51 1.23 21.63
N LEU A 308 -30.51 1.87 21.01
CA LEU A 308 -31.68 2.41 21.70
C LEU A 308 -32.89 1.47 21.71
N THR A 309 -32.89 0.42 20.89
CA THR A 309 -33.99 -0.55 20.82
C THR A 309 -34.29 -1.17 22.19
N GLY A 310 -35.57 -1.15 22.59
CA GLY A 310 -36.07 -1.63 23.88
C GLY A 310 -35.92 -0.63 25.03
N THR A 311 -35.41 0.58 24.77
CA THR A 311 -35.23 1.64 25.78
C THR A 311 -36.22 2.79 25.58
N ALA A 312 -36.32 3.69 26.55
CA ALA A 312 -37.14 4.90 26.43
C ALA A 312 -36.67 5.87 25.31
N GLY A 313 -35.42 5.73 24.86
CA GLY A 313 -34.85 6.53 23.77
C GLY A 313 -35.16 6.01 22.36
N GLU A 314 -35.80 4.86 22.21
CA GLU A 314 -36.15 4.29 20.90
C GLU A 314 -37.01 5.29 20.10
N ASN A 315 -36.56 5.62 18.87
CA ASN A 315 -37.17 6.60 17.96
C ASN A 315 -37.31 8.05 18.49
N GLN A 316 -36.49 8.45 19.48
CA GLN A 316 -36.46 9.83 19.98
C GLN A 316 -35.45 10.69 19.21
N GLY A 317 -35.95 11.49 18.26
CA GLY A 317 -35.14 12.41 17.47
C GLY A 317 -34.30 11.74 16.37
N TYR A 318 -34.66 10.53 15.96
CA TYR A 318 -34.18 9.83 14.77
C TYR A 318 -35.26 8.86 14.28
N GLU A 319 -35.15 8.41 13.03
CA GLU A 319 -35.96 7.33 12.47
C GLU A 319 -35.04 6.28 11.86
N TYR A 320 -35.25 5.00 12.20
CA TYR A 320 -34.49 3.92 11.59
C TYR A 320 -34.83 3.79 10.11
N TYR A 321 -33.82 3.73 9.25
CA TYR A 321 -33.96 3.79 7.81
C TYR A 321 -34.44 5.15 7.23
N GLY A 322 -34.49 6.19 8.07
CA GLY A 322 -34.72 7.58 7.67
C GLY A 322 -33.44 8.33 7.30
N GLU A 323 -33.50 9.66 7.28
CA GLU A 323 -32.33 10.54 7.07
C GLU A 323 -31.28 10.37 8.18
N ARG A 324 -30.00 10.61 7.87
CA ARG A 324 -28.88 10.50 8.81
C ARG A 324 -29.10 11.48 9.98
N ALA A 325 -29.45 10.97 11.16
CA ALA A 325 -29.76 11.79 12.34
C ALA A 325 -28.49 12.40 12.97
N TYR A 326 -27.33 11.94 12.54
CA TYR A 326 -26.00 12.30 13.03
C TYR A 326 -25.20 13.12 12.01
N GLY A 327 -25.82 13.60 10.92
CA GLY A 327 -25.10 14.27 9.82
C GLY A 327 -24.20 15.44 10.28
N ASP A 328 -24.67 16.23 11.24
CA ASP A 328 -23.93 17.36 11.81
C ASP A 328 -22.74 16.92 12.71
N GLU A 329 -22.68 15.64 13.08
CA GLU A 329 -21.67 15.06 13.98
C GLU A 329 -20.52 14.38 13.21
N ILE A 330 -20.57 14.38 11.88
CA ILE A 330 -19.54 13.77 11.03
C ILE A 330 -18.29 14.64 11.03
N GLN A 331 -17.17 14.06 11.46
CA GLN A 331 -15.87 14.72 11.55
C GLN A 331 -15.28 15.02 10.17
N ALA A 332 -14.55 16.12 10.03
CA ALA A 332 -13.96 16.53 8.75
C ALA A 332 -12.89 15.53 8.25
N GLU A 333 -12.00 15.10 9.13
CA GLU A 333 -10.89 14.19 8.82
C GLU A 333 -10.79 13.10 9.89
N VAL A 334 -9.96 12.09 9.64
CA VAL A 334 -9.64 11.09 10.66
C VAL A 334 -8.48 11.56 11.53
N PHE A 335 -8.65 11.46 12.83
CA PHE A 335 -7.60 11.80 13.79
C PHE A 335 -6.78 10.56 14.18
N HIS A 336 -5.46 10.64 13.95
CA HIS A 336 -4.50 9.65 14.41
C HIS A 336 -3.76 10.18 15.64
N ALA A 337 -3.90 9.47 16.77
CA ALA A 337 -3.10 9.77 17.95
C ALA A 337 -1.62 9.50 17.66
N THR A 338 -0.80 10.56 17.64
CA THR A 338 0.65 10.47 17.41
C THR A 338 1.36 10.21 18.74
N GLY A 339 2.10 9.10 18.82
CA GLY A 339 2.84 8.71 20.02
C GLY A 339 3.01 7.21 20.18
N LEU A 340 3.59 6.80 21.32
CA LEU A 340 3.80 5.40 21.64
C LEU A 340 2.45 4.68 21.84
N GLN A 341 2.27 3.57 21.14
CA GLN A 341 1.06 2.75 21.14
C GLN A 341 1.02 1.81 22.37
N ILE A 342 1.14 2.39 23.57
CA ILE A 342 1.21 1.64 24.83
C ILE A 342 -0.21 1.18 25.21
N PRO A 343 -0.47 -0.13 25.37
CA PRO A 343 -1.75 -0.64 25.83
C PRO A 343 -2.17 -0.02 27.16
N LEU A 344 -3.48 0.16 27.36
CA LEU A 344 -4.00 0.65 28.63
C LEU A 344 -3.59 -0.25 29.80
N ARG A 345 -3.36 0.36 30.96
CA ARG A 345 -3.03 -0.39 32.17
C ARG A 345 -4.31 -1.04 32.70
N SER A 346 -4.30 -2.35 32.88
CA SER A 346 -5.32 -3.05 33.67
C SER A 346 -5.28 -2.58 35.14
N GLU A 347 -6.42 -2.30 35.74
CA GLU A 347 -6.47 -1.99 37.18
C GLU A 347 -6.08 -3.19 38.06
N ASP A 348 -6.15 -4.41 37.52
CA ASP A 348 -5.74 -5.65 38.18
C ASP A 348 -4.25 -5.96 38.00
N ALA A 349 -3.50 -5.13 37.25
CA ALA A 349 -2.07 -5.32 37.05
C ALA A 349 -1.27 -5.10 38.35
N LYS A 350 -0.17 -5.82 38.49
CA LYS A 350 0.71 -5.74 39.67
C LYS A 350 1.19 -4.32 39.92
N THR A 351 1.30 -3.94 41.19
CA THR A 351 2.05 -2.75 41.60
C THR A 351 3.55 -2.92 41.34
N GLY A 352 4.32 -1.83 41.38
CA GLY A 352 5.78 -1.89 41.27
C GLY A 352 6.39 -2.81 42.33
N ALA A 353 5.99 -2.65 43.59
CA ALA A 353 6.46 -3.49 44.70
C ALA A 353 6.10 -4.98 44.51
N GLU A 354 4.87 -5.31 44.15
CA GLU A 354 4.45 -6.69 43.91
C GLU A 354 5.22 -7.34 42.75
N PHE A 355 5.43 -6.60 41.66
CA PHE A 355 6.22 -7.09 40.54
C PHE A 355 7.66 -7.36 40.96
N MET A 356 8.32 -6.41 41.62
CA MET A 356 9.71 -6.57 42.07
C MET A 356 9.85 -7.76 43.03
N GLN A 357 8.88 -7.96 43.93
CA GLN A 357 8.86 -9.14 44.79
C GLN A 357 8.72 -10.45 44.01
N SER A 358 7.92 -10.47 42.94
CA SER A 358 7.69 -11.66 42.12
C SER A 358 8.93 -12.11 41.34
N ILE A 359 9.82 -11.16 40.99
CA ILE A 359 11.02 -11.44 40.19
C ILE A 359 12.30 -11.63 41.01
N MET A 360 12.22 -11.51 42.35
CA MET A 360 13.37 -11.39 43.25
C MET A 360 14.43 -12.48 43.08
N ASN A 361 14.00 -13.72 42.79
CA ASN A 361 14.85 -14.90 42.69
C ASN A 361 14.84 -15.52 41.28
N LEU A 362 14.31 -14.82 40.28
CA LEU A 362 14.25 -15.33 38.91
C LEU A 362 15.63 -15.31 38.25
N SER A 363 15.82 -16.23 37.29
CA SER A 363 16.97 -16.16 36.39
C SER A 363 16.89 -14.89 35.52
N PHE A 364 18.00 -14.50 34.89
CA PHE A 364 17.97 -13.38 33.94
C PHE A 364 16.88 -13.56 32.88
N GLN A 365 16.81 -14.73 32.24
CA GLN A 365 15.86 -15.00 31.16
C GLN A 365 14.40 -14.95 31.65
N ASP A 366 14.10 -15.57 32.79
CA ASP A 366 12.74 -15.56 33.35
C ASP A 366 12.34 -14.15 33.81
N ARG A 367 13.28 -13.37 34.34
CA ARG A 367 13.07 -11.96 34.70
C ARG A 367 12.76 -11.12 33.46
N GLU A 368 13.55 -11.24 32.39
CA GLU A 368 13.34 -10.51 31.14
C GLU A 368 11.97 -10.86 30.52
N GLN A 369 11.56 -12.13 30.57
CA GLN A 369 10.22 -12.54 30.13
C GLN A 369 9.11 -11.96 31.02
N ALA A 370 9.27 -11.98 32.35
CA ALA A 370 8.30 -11.38 33.27
C ALA A 370 8.17 -9.85 33.06
N ILE A 371 9.28 -9.16 32.77
CA ILE A 371 9.29 -7.73 32.41
C ILE A 371 8.50 -7.52 31.11
N TRP A 372 8.74 -8.33 30.09
CA TRP A 372 7.99 -8.29 28.83
C TRP A 372 6.49 -8.51 29.05
N ASP A 373 6.09 -9.51 29.82
CA ASP A 373 4.68 -9.85 30.03
C ASP A 373 3.90 -8.71 30.69
N GLU A 374 4.51 -8.00 31.65
CA GLU A 374 3.89 -6.83 32.31
C GLU A 374 3.88 -5.59 31.40
N ILE A 375 5.03 -5.24 30.79
CA ILE A 375 5.13 -4.01 30.00
C ILE A 375 4.32 -4.13 28.71
N SER A 376 4.42 -5.25 27.98
CA SER A 376 3.73 -5.44 26.69
C SER A 376 2.21 -5.45 26.79
N THR A 377 1.66 -5.65 27.99
CA THR A 377 0.23 -5.58 28.31
C THR A 377 -0.19 -4.25 28.95
N GLY A 378 0.74 -3.29 29.03
CA GLY A 378 0.43 -1.92 29.47
C GLY A 378 0.60 -1.66 30.96
N ASN A 379 1.23 -2.53 31.75
CA ASN A 379 1.52 -2.25 33.16
C ASN A 379 2.66 -1.22 33.32
N ILE A 380 2.38 0.01 32.91
CA ILE A 380 3.26 1.17 32.94
C ILE A 380 2.49 2.33 33.60
N PRO A 381 3.14 3.08 34.51
CA PRO A 381 2.57 4.30 35.10
C PRO A 381 2.03 5.27 34.05
N HIS A 382 0.96 5.98 34.40
CA HIS A 382 0.29 6.88 33.48
C HIS A 382 1.12 8.11 33.15
N PHE A 383 1.91 8.62 34.10
CA PHE A 383 2.78 9.77 33.85
C PHE A 383 3.85 9.53 32.77
N LEU A 384 4.18 8.27 32.45
CA LEU A 384 5.12 7.91 31.37
C LEU A 384 4.49 7.93 29.98
N ARG A 385 3.15 7.93 29.91
CA ARG A 385 2.40 7.90 28.65
C ARG A 385 2.29 9.29 28.01
N GLU A 386 2.53 10.34 28.78
CA GLU A 386 2.58 11.72 28.30
C GLU A 386 3.99 12.07 27.83
N LEU A 387 4.24 11.82 26.54
CA LEU A 387 5.55 12.10 25.95
C LEU A 387 5.84 13.60 25.93
N LYS A 388 7.12 13.93 26.12
CA LYS A 388 7.63 15.29 26.00
C LYS A 388 8.08 15.53 24.57
N ARG A 389 7.47 16.53 23.94
CA ARG A 389 7.89 17.04 22.65
C ARG A 389 9.17 17.87 22.82
N MET A 390 10.18 17.52 22.05
CA MET A 390 11.50 18.13 22.01
C MET A 390 11.67 18.83 20.67
N GLU A 391 12.13 20.07 20.68
CA GLU A 391 12.44 20.85 19.47
C GLU A 391 13.94 21.10 19.42
N ALA A 392 14.54 20.94 18.24
CA ALA A 392 15.95 21.20 18.03
C ALA A 392 16.23 21.69 16.60
N THR A 393 17.37 22.35 16.43
CA THR A 393 17.99 22.55 15.13
C THR A 393 19.24 21.69 15.06
N PHE A 394 19.25 20.69 14.19
CA PHE A 394 20.38 19.79 13.99
C PHE A 394 20.91 19.89 12.57
N THR A 395 22.17 19.50 12.39
CA THR A 395 22.81 19.48 11.08
C THR A 395 22.95 18.07 10.54
N ASP A 396 22.77 17.90 9.22
CA ASP A 396 23.05 16.67 8.49
C ASP A 396 24.57 16.47 8.24
N ALA A 397 24.95 15.41 7.52
CA ALA A 397 26.36 15.14 7.19
C ALA A 397 26.98 16.19 6.25
N ASN A 398 26.17 16.96 5.53
CA ASN A 398 26.57 18.05 4.64
C ASN A 398 26.61 19.41 5.36
N SER A 399 26.39 19.43 6.68
CA SER A 399 26.27 20.65 7.50
C SER A 399 25.07 21.54 7.16
N MET A 400 24.05 21.01 6.48
CA MET A 400 22.76 21.70 6.31
C MET A 400 21.96 21.62 7.60
N SER A 401 21.28 22.71 7.97
CA SER A 401 20.47 22.77 9.20
C SER A 401 19.02 22.37 8.92
N HIS A 402 18.46 21.59 9.84
CA HIS A 402 17.08 21.09 9.79
C HIS A 402 16.36 21.41 11.09
N THR A 403 15.07 21.71 10.99
CA THR A 403 14.18 21.81 12.16
C THR A 403 13.71 20.41 12.50
N VAL A 404 13.94 19.99 13.75
CA VAL A 404 13.68 18.61 14.20
C VAL A 404 12.77 18.63 15.42
N SER A 405 11.65 17.93 15.33
CA SER A 405 10.75 17.69 16.46
C SER A 405 10.62 16.20 16.73
N TYR A 406 10.89 15.78 17.97
CA TYR A 406 10.75 14.37 18.39
C TYR A 406 10.09 14.26 19.76
N GLN A 407 9.50 13.10 20.07
CA GLN A 407 8.81 12.88 21.34
C GLN A 407 9.55 11.84 22.19
N VAL A 408 9.68 12.08 23.50
CA VAL A 408 10.42 11.22 24.43
C VAL A 408 9.65 10.97 25.72
N MET A 409 9.79 9.77 26.30
CA MET A 409 9.26 9.49 27.64
C MET A 409 9.88 10.44 28.69
N PRO A 410 9.07 11.00 29.61
CA PRO A 410 9.55 11.97 30.60
C PRO A 410 10.56 11.35 31.59
N ASP A 411 10.44 10.06 31.87
CA ASP A 411 11.33 9.28 32.72
C ASP A 411 11.62 7.90 32.07
N TYR A 412 12.35 7.03 32.75
CA TYR A 412 12.68 5.68 32.31
C TYR A 412 11.52 4.71 32.51
N LEU A 413 11.44 3.69 31.65
CA LEU A 413 10.45 2.63 31.72
C LEU A 413 10.35 2.05 33.13
N SER A 414 9.12 1.97 33.59
CA SER A 414 8.76 1.54 34.94
C SER A 414 7.56 0.59 34.87
N ILE A 415 7.46 -0.33 35.83
CA ILE A 415 6.30 -1.19 36.02
C ILE A 415 5.56 -0.74 37.29
N GLY A 416 4.24 -0.66 37.20
CA GLY A 416 3.37 -0.28 38.31
C GLY A 416 2.36 0.82 37.97
N SER A 417 1.88 1.51 39.00
CA SER A 417 0.95 2.64 38.92
C SER A 417 1.65 3.95 39.26
N ASP A 418 0.98 5.09 39.12
CA ASP A 418 1.55 6.40 39.54
C ASP A 418 1.86 6.45 41.05
N ASP A 419 1.15 5.66 41.87
CA ASP A 419 1.31 5.60 43.32
C ASP A 419 2.38 4.59 43.78
N ASP A 420 2.60 3.53 42.99
CA ASP A 420 3.56 2.46 43.30
C ASP A 420 4.17 1.91 42.00
N PHE A 421 5.39 2.34 41.69
CA PHE A 421 6.17 1.91 40.55
C PHE A 421 7.65 1.71 40.88
N CYS A 422 8.31 0.90 40.07
CA CYS A 422 9.77 0.81 40.05
C CYS A 422 10.30 1.01 38.64
N ARG A 423 11.34 1.83 38.48
CA ARG A 423 12.12 1.93 37.23
C ARG A 423 12.82 0.58 37.00
N ILE A 424 12.71 0.02 35.80
CA ILE A 424 13.11 -1.38 35.53
C ILE A 424 14.40 -1.44 34.71
N PRO A 425 15.55 -1.79 35.32
CA PRO A 425 16.71 -2.26 34.58
C PRO A 425 16.37 -3.55 33.81
N MET A 426 16.67 -3.59 32.51
CA MET A 426 16.46 -4.76 31.66
C MET A 426 17.53 -4.86 30.58
N GLY A 427 17.60 -6.01 29.92
CA GLY A 427 18.50 -6.24 28.81
C GLY A 427 18.05 -5.51 27.54
N PRO A 428 18.99 -5.20 26.62
CA PRO A 428 18.68 -4.43 25.42
C PRO A 428 17.76 -5.16 24.43
N ILE A 429 17.74 -6.49 24.45
CA ILE A 429 16.84 -7.29 23.59
C ILE A 429 15.38 -7.12 24.03
N THR A 430 15.10 -7.19 25.34
CA THR A 430 13.76 -6.94 25.88
C THR A 430 13.34 -5.49 25.66
N ALA A 431 14.27 -4.56 25.88
CA ALA A 431 14.05 -3.14 25.61
C ALA A 431 13.69 -2.89 24.13
N GLN A 432 14.39 -3.53 23.19
CA GLN A 432 14.08 -3.45 21.76
C GLN A 432 12.69 -4.01 21.45
N ARG A 433 12.35 -5.21 21.96
CA ARG A 433 10.99 -5.78 21.75
C ARG A 433 9.90 -4.84 22.24
N ILE A 434 10.10 -4.19 23.38
CA ILE A 434 9.15 -3.21 23.94
C ILE A 434 9.08 -1.96 23.06
N ALA A 435 10.22 -1.44 22.60
CA ALA A 435 10.26 -0.31 21.68
C ALA A 435 9.48 -0.65 20.40
N ASP A 436 9.74 -1.79 19.77
CA ASP A 436 9.03 -2.27 18.58
C ASP A 436 7.53 -2.41 18.85
N ARG A 437 7.16 -3.01 19.99
CA ARG A 437 5.77 -3.22 20.39
C ARG A 437 4.96 -1.93 20.46
N PHE A 438 5.59 -0.83 20.88
CA PHE A 438 4.94 0.47 21.07
C PHE A 438 5.16 1.44 19.91
N GLY A 439 5.84 1.04 18.83
CA GLY A 439 6.19 1.95 17.73
C GLY A 439 7.22 3.01 18.15
N GLY A 440 8.22 2.61 18.94
CA GLY A 440 9.26 3.45 19.52
C GLY A 440 10.68 3.09 19.11
N SER A 441 11.63 3.85 19.65
CA SER A 441 13.08 3.61 19.53
C SER A 441 13.82 4.00 20.80
N MET A 442 14.97 3.40 21.07
CA MET A 442 15.91 3.88 22.10
C MET A 442 16.70 5.09 21.57
N PRO A 443 17.07 6.06 22.42
CA PRO A 443 17.79 7.23 21.97
C PRO A 443 19.22 6.90 21.50
N THR A 444 19.76 7.74 20.62
CA THR A 444 21.20 7.77 20.37
C THR A 444 21.92 8.56 21.46
N ARG A 445 23.25 8.45 21.51
CA ARG A 445 24.09 9.29 22.38
C ARG A 445 23.77 10.79 22.26
N LYS A 446 23.67 11.29 21.02
CA LYS A 446 23.35 12.69 20.72
C LYS A 446 22.01 13.12 21.33
N LEU A 447 20.98 12.27 21.22
CA LEU A 447 19.65 12.57 21.76
C LEU A 447 19.63 12.48 23.28
N VAL A 448 20.37 11.57 23.91
CA VAL A 448 20.52 11.52 25.37
C VAL A 448 21.09 12.83 25.91
N ASP A 449 22.14 13.37 25.27
CA ASP A 449 22.70 14.68 25.66
C ASP A 449 21.67 15.81 25.51
N HIS A 450 20.93 15.83 24.40
CA HIS A 450 19.88 16.83 24.16
C HIS A 450 18.75 16.74 25.20
N ILE A 451 18.32 15.53 25.54
CA ILE A 451 17.32 15.27 26.59
C ILE A 451 17.84 15.80 27.93
N TYR A 452 19.08 15.49 28.29
CA TYR A 452 19.65 15.94 29.57
C TYR A 452 19.70 17.47 29.66
N VAL A 453 20.19 18.15 28.62
CA VAL A 453 20.28 19.63 28.60
C VAL A 453 18.93 20.27 28.86
N ASN A 454 17.87 19.73 28.27
CA ASN A 454 16.51 20.25 28.35
C ASN A 454 15.66 19.65 29.48
N ALA A 455 16.21 18.74 30.29
CA ALA A 455 15.48 18.15 31.41
C ALA A 455 15.02 19.24 32.41
N GLU A 456 13.75 19.16 32.80
CA GLU A 456 13.12 20.03 33.79
C GLU A 456 13.69 19.78 35.19
N VAL A 457 13.99 18.51 35.48
CA VAL A 457 14.57 18.07 36.76
C VAL A 457 15.84 17.26 36.48
N LYS A 458 16.96 17.74 37.02
CA LYS A 458 18.28 17.10 36.91
C LYS A 458 18.69 16.59 38.28
N LEU A 459 19.00 15.30 38.36
CA LEU A 459 19.42 14.64 39.60
C LEU A 459 20.88 14.20 39.47
N GLU A 460 21.62 14.28 40.57
CA GLU A 460 22.98 13.74 40.63
C GLU A 460 22.92 12.19 40.61
N PRO A 461 23.84 11.51 39.91
CA PRO A 461 23.93 10.05 39.91
C PRO A 461 24.00 9.42 41.31
N VAL A 462 23.07 8.50 41.62
CA VAL A 462 23.13 7.66 42.83
C VAL A 462 24.08 6.50 42.59
N THR A 463 25.19 6.44 43.31
CA THR A 463 26.23 5.42 43.10
C THR A 463 26.41 4.51 44.31
N TYR A 464 26.65 3.23 44.05
CA TYR A 464 27.09 2.25 45.05
C TYR A 464 28.41 1.61 44.62
N PRO A 465 29.28 1.22 45.57
CA PRO A 465 30.43 0.38 45.27
C PRO A 465 29.99 -0.90 44.57
N TRP A 466 30.70 -1.29 43.51
CA TRP A 466 30.38 -2.51 42.77
C TRP A 466 30.44 -3.74 43.67
N SER A 467 29.40 -4.57 43.60
CA SER A 467 29.31 -5.88 44.24
C SER A 467 28.31 -6.77 43.49
N GLU A 468 28.19 -8.04 43.87
CA GLU A 468 27.16 -8.93 43.30
C GLU A 468 25.72 -8.44 43.55
N GLU A 469 25.50 -7.60 44.57
CA GLU A 469 24.21 -6.96 44.80
C GLU A 469 23.83 -5.99 43.68
N SER A 470 24.81 -5.43 42.94
CA SER A 470 24.55 -4.44 41.88
C SER A 470 23.64 -4.95 40.76
N VAL A 471 23.56 -6.26 40.55
CA VAL A 471 22.73 -6.90 39.52
C VAL A 471 21.48 -7.58 40.08
N LYS A 472 21.24 -7.49 41.40
CA LYS A 472 20.08 -8.09 42.07
C LYS A 472 18.91 -7.12 42.17
N VAL A 473 17.71 -7.71 42.17
CA VAL A 473 16.43 -6.99 42.30
C VAL A 473 16.35 -6.17 43.59
N SER A 474 16.94 -6.65 44.70
CA SER A 474 17.07 -5.91 45.96
C SER A 474 17.69 -4.52 45.76
N ARG A 475 18.77 -4.44 44.99
CA ARG A 475 19.45 -3.17 44.68
C ARG A 475 18.64 -2.30 43.72
N PHE A 476 17.84 -2.90 42.84
CA PHE A 476 16.99 -2.14 41.92
C PHE A 476 15.90 -1.39 42.70
N ILE A 477 15.33 -2.02 43.73
CA ILE A 477 14.37 -1.41 44.66
C ILE A 477 15.03 -0.25 45.41
N GLU A 478 16.17 -0.50 46.08
CA GLU A 478 16.90 0.53 46.86
C GLU A 478 17.26 1.74 45.99
N HIS A 479 17.74 1.50 44.76
CA HIS A 479 18.07 2.58 43.83
C HIS A 479 16.85 3.37 43.35
N ASN A 480 15.69 2.71 43.19
CA ASN A 480 14.44 3.41 42.85
C ASN A 480 13.99 4.31 44.00
N GLU A 481 14.06 3.83 45.25
CA GLU A 481 13.73 4.61 46.45
C GLU A 481 14.65 5.83 46.61
N ASP A 482 15.96 5.66 46.40
CA ASP A 482 16.92 6.76 46.46
C ASP A 482 16.67 7.82 45.38
N ILE A 483 16.32 7.41 44.15
CA ILE A 483 15.92 8.34 43.08
C ILE A 483 14.65 9.10 43.46
N GLU A 484 13.64 8.43 44.01
CA GLU A 484 12.39 9.08 44.43
C GLU A 484 12.64 10.08 45.57
N ALA A 485 13.50 9.75 46.54
CA ALA A 485 13.91 10.66 47.59
C ALA A 485 14.61 11.92 47.03
N LEU A 486 15.49 11.75 46.04
CA LEU A 486 16.14 12.87 45.35
C LEU A 486 15.16 13.71 44.53
N ARG A 487 14.22 13.07 43.81
CA ARG A 487 13.18 13.78 43.05
C ARG A 487 12.34 14.66 43.99
N LEU A 488 11.89 14.11 45.11
CA LEU A 488 11.12 14.85 46.11
C LEU A 488 11.94 15.98 46.74
N ALA A 489 13.22 15.75 47.03
CA ALA A 489 14.12 16.80 47.55
C ALA A 489 14.36 17.94 46.53
N ALA A 490 14.23 17.65 45.24
CA ALA A 490 14.33 18.63 44.15
C ALA A 490 12.99 19.30 43.78
N ASP A 491 11.91 19.06 44.54
CA ASP A 491 10.52 19.48 44.20
C ASP A 491 10.06 18.99 42.81
N GLY A 492 10.66 17.90 42.33
CA GLY A 492 10.33 17.29 41.05
C GLY A 492 8.98 16.58 41.12
N LYS A 493 8.21 16.65 40.04
CA LYS A 493 6.88 16.03 39.91
C LYS A 493 6.91 14.91 38.87
N LEU A 494 6.04 13.92 39.04
CA LEU A 494 5.85 12.87 38.04
C LEU A 494 5.42 13.51 36.70
N GLY A 495 5.92 12.95 35.60
CA GLY A 495 5.66 13.45 34.26
C GLY A 495 6.49 14.66 33.85
N GLN A 496 7.41 15.18 34.68
CA GLN A 496 8.42 16.14 34.22
C GLN A 496 9.56 15.43 33.48
N LEU A 497 10.21 16.11 32.52
CA LEU A 497 11.38 15.54 31.86
C LEU A 497 12.56 15.41 32.84
N MET A 498 12.92 14.18 33.19
CA MET A 498 13.97 13.84 34.16
C MET A 498 15.32 13.56 33.47
N GLY A 499 16.44 14.02 34.05
CA GLY A 499 17.80 13.75 33.56
C GLY A 499 18.80 13.41 34.68
N GLY A 500 19.84 12.63 34.35
CA GLY A 500 20.98 12.32 35.23
C GLY A 500 20.84 11.09 36.12
N LEU A 501 19.65 10.50 36.23
CA LEU A 501 19.37 9.42 37.19
C LEU A 501 19.82 8.00 36.78
N LYS A 502 20.02 7.71 35.49
CA LYS A 502 20.38 6.38 34.97
C LYS A 502 21.38 6.48 33.80
N LYS A 503 22.02 5.36 33.48
CA LYS A 503 22.73 5.12 32.23
C LYS A 503 21.72 4.67 31.18
N ASP A 504 21.55 5.45 30.13
CA ASP A 504 20.69 5.09 29.01
C ASP A 504 21.31 3.93 28.23
N VAL A 505 20.51 2.91 27.94
CA VAL A 505 20.79 1.97 26.85
C VAL A 505 20.49 2.68 25.54
N VAL A 506 21.47 2.76 24.66
CA VAL A 506 21.42 3.61 23.45
C VAL A 506 21.59 2.80 22.17
N ILE A 507 21.12 3.38 21.06
CA ILE A 507 21.40 2.91 19.70
C ILE A 507 22.73 3.50 19.20
N SER A 508 23.58 2.65 18.62
CA SER A 508 24.96 2.97 18.21
C SER A 508 25.51 1.95 17.20
N ASN A 509 26.51 2.33 16.40
CA ASN A 509 27.27 1.39 15.56
C ASN A 509 28.00 0.31 16.36
N LEU A 510 28.20 0.54 17.66
CA LEU A 510 28.82 -0.43 18.56
C LEU A 510 27.95 -1.67 18.84
N ILE A 511 26.65 -1.64 18.50
CA ILE A 511 25.77 -2.82 18.59
C ILE A 511 26.28 -3.95 17.68
N THR A 512 26.76 -3.59 16.49
CA THR A 512 27.29 -4.51 15.48
C THR A 512 28.80 -4.66 15.52
N ASP A 513 29.46 -4.29 16.63
CA ASP A 513 30.91 -4.42 16.79
C ASP A 513 31.32 -5.90 16.64
N PRO A 514 32.03 -6.29 15.56
CA PRO A 514 32.38 -7.68 15.31
C PRO A 514 33.38 -8.22 16.35
N SER A 515 34.09 -7.34 17.06
CA SER A 515 34.99 -7.74 18.16
C SER A 515 34.24 -8.03 19.46
N ARG A 516 32.98 -7.57 19.58
CA ARG A 516 32.12 -7.68 20.77
C ARG A 516 30.65 -7.97 20.39
N PRO A 517 30.36 -9.12 19.76
CA PRO A 517 28.99 -9.48 19.45
C PRO A 517 28.16 -9.64 20.73
N ASN A 518 26.86 -9.32 20.68
CA ASN A 518 25.91 -9.48 21.80
C ASN A 518 26.27 -8.68 23.06
N HIS A 519 26.71 -7.42 22.89
CA HIS A 519 27.00 -6.50 23.99
C HIS A 519 25.96 -5.38 24.06
N VAL A 520 25.72 -4.87 25.28
CA VAL A 520 24.87 -3.70 25.51
C VAL A 520 25.70 -2.43 25.32
N VAL A 521 25.14 -1.41 24.68
CA VAL A 521 25.74 -0.08 24.55
C VAL A 521 25.04 0.87 25.52
N ILE A 522 25.81 1.43 26.45
CA ILE A 522 25.31 2.35 27.48
C ILE A 522 26.02 3.69 27.43
N TYR A 523 25.30 4.76 27.78
CA TYR A 523 25.80 6.13 27.80
C TYR A 523 25.07 7.00 28.85
N GLY A 524 25.67 8.12 29.22
CA GLY A 524 24.99 9.20 29.93
C GLY A 524 25.26 9.19 31.43
N TRP A 525 24.20 9.11 32.24
CA TRP A 525 24.28 9.24 33.70
C TRP A 525 25.00 10.53 34.10
N HIS A 526 24.52 11.63 33.54
CA HIS A 526 25.18 12.93 33.59
C HIS A 526 25.24 13.48 35.01
N LYS A 527 26.38 14.08 35.35
CA LYS A 527 26.53 14.94 36.52
C LYS A 527 25.76 16.24 36.31
N LEU A 528 25.48 16.98 37.39
CA LEU A 528 24.80 18.27 37.30
C LEU A 528 25.46 19.30 36.35
N ASP A 529 26.77 19.20 36.11
CA ASP A 529 27.50 20.04 35.14
C ASP A 529 27.28 19.66 33.66
N GLY A 530 26.57 18.57 33.40
CA GLY A 530 26.31 18.03 32.06
C GLY A 530 27.40 17.12 31.51
N THR A 531 28.43 16.80 32.29
CA THR A 531 29.43 15.80 31.90
C THR A 531 28.83 14.40 32.07
N PRO A 532 28.88 13.52 31.06
CA PRO A 532 28.43 12.14 31.22
C PRO A 532 29.35 11.41 32.20
N TRP A 533 28.79 10.83 33.27
CA TRP A 533 29.57 9.92 34.14
C TRP A 533 29.89 8.62 33.42
N GLN A 534 28.94 8.14 32.61
CA GLN A 534 29.08 6.96 31.77
C GLN A 534 29.42 7.39 30.32
N PRO A 535 30.69 7.26 29.89
CA PRO A 535 31.02 7.41 28.47
C PRO A 535 30.38 6.28 27.64
N LEU A 536 30.36 6.46 26.31
CA LEU A 536 29.80 5.46 25.40
C LEU A 536 30.59 4.16 25.54
N TYR A 537 29.91 3.08 25.92
CA TYR A 537 30.58 1.84 26.34
C TYR A 537 29.81 0.60 25.92
N ASN A 538 30.50 -0.35 25.28
CA ASN A 538 29.97 -1.66 24.84
C ASN A 538 30.71 -2.86 25.46
N GLY A 539 31.34 -2.70 26.64
CA GLY A 539 32.17 -3.77 27.23
C GLY A 539 31.41 -4.79 28.09
N HIS A 540 30.09 -4.64 28.24
CA HIS A 540 29.23 -5.56 28.97
C HIS A 540 28.42 -6.42 28.00
N SER A 541 28.28 -7.72 28.27
CA SER A 541 27.38 -8.58 27.50
C SER A 541 25.94 -8.08 27.62
N ALA A 542 25.09 -8.41 26.64
CA ALA A 542 23.67 -8.06 26.65
C ALA A 542 22.90 -8.70 27.85
N SER A 543 23.48 -9.69 28.51
CA SER A 543 22.95 -10.31 29.73
C SER A 543 23.37 -9.60 31.04
N TYR A 544 24.29 -8.63 30.98
CA TYR A 544 24.67 -7.83 32.13
C TYR A 544 23.70 -6.66 32.28
N VAL A 545 23.02 -6.60 33.42
CA VAL A 545 22.10 -5.52 33.77
C VAL A 545 22.29 -5.22 35.25
N ASP A 546 22.68 -3.99 35.55
CA ASP A 546 22.81 -3.49 36.92
C ASP A 546 21.77 -2.40 37.22
N TYR A 547 21.69 -2.03 38.50
CA TYR A 547 20.74 -1.02 39.01
C TYR A 547 20.77 0.32 38.27
N SER A 548 21.89 0.67 37.63
CA SER A 548 22.09 1.96 36.98
C SER A 548 21.56 1.99 35.55
N HIS A 549 21.23 0.84 34.94
CA HIS A 549 20.65 0.79 33.60
C HIS A 549 19.23 1.40 33.59
N GLY A 550 18.96 2.19 32.57
CA GLY A 550 17.66 2.79 32.29
C GLY A 550 17.30 2.66 30.82
N ILE A 551 16.05 2.28 30.55
CA ILE A 551 15.48 2.29 29.20
C ILE A 551 14.55 3.49 29.08
N ARG A 552 14.84 4.37 28.14
CA ARG A 552 13.99 5.50 27.79
C ARG A 552 13.58 5.36 26.33
N LEU A 553 12.29 5.50 26.04
CA LEU A 553 11.78 5.36 24.69
C LEU A 553 11.49 6.73 24.07
N LEU A 554 11.78 6.83 22.78
CA LEU A 554 11.32 7.85 21.86
C LEU A 554 10.14 7.30 21.06
N TYR A 555 9.22 8.17 20.64
CA TYR A 555 8.31 7.81 19.55
C TYR A 555 9.14 7.55 18.28
N GLY A 556 8.79 6.51 17.52
CA GLY A 556 9.57 6.05 16.37
C GLY A 556 9.61 7.05 15.22
N MET A 557 8.65 7.98 15.16
CA MET A 557 8.59 9.03 14.16
C MET A 557 9.13 10.37 14.68
N VAL A 558 9.83 11.07 13.80
CA VAL A 558 10.43 12.39 14.01
C VAL A 558 10.03 13.31 12.87
N MET A 559 9.62 14.54 13.18
CA MET A 559 9.40 15.56 12.17
C MET A 559 10.75 16.20 11.80
N ILE A 560 11.10 16.21 10.51
CA ILE A 560 12.25 16.91 9.95
C ILE A 560 11.73 17.84 8.86
N ASP A 561 11.84 19.15 9.05
CA ASP A 561 11.35 20.18 8.11
C ASP A 561 9.89 19.94 7.65
N ASP A 562 9.01 19.70 8.62
CA ASP A 562 7.57 19.40 8.44
C ASP A 562 7.26 18.05 7.75
N GLU A 563 8.26 17.21 7.51
CA GLU A 563 8.07 15.82 7.05
C GLU A 563 8.26 14.82 8.20
N GLU A 564 7.28 13.93 8.41
CA GLU A 564 7.40 12.85 9.38
C GLU A 564 8.28 11.71 8.82
N LYS A 565 9.32 11.32 9.56
CA LYS A 565 10.29 10.29 9.17
C LYS A 565 10.58 9.32 10.30
N ASP A 566 10.73 8.05 9.97
CA ASP A 566 11.10 7.00 10.92
C ASP A 566 12.58 7.14 11.36
N ILE A 567 12.83 7.04 12.66
CA ILE A 567 14.19 7.15 13.26
C ILE A 567 15.16 6.14 12.64
N ARG A 568 14.72 4.90 12.41
CA ARG A 568 15.57 3.81 11.89
C ARG A 568 15.93 4.07 10.44
N THR A 569 15.02 4.63 9.65
CA THR A 569 15.30 5.11 8.28
C THR A 569 16.32 6.24 8.30
N ILE A 570 16.14 7.25 9.16
CA ILE A 570 17.07 8.37 9.30
C ILE A 570 18.47 7.89 9.68
N LEU A 571 18.58 6.97 10.63
CA LEU A 571 19.88 6.48 11.13
C LEU A 571 20.65 5.64 10.10
N ARG A 572 19.98 5.05 9.11
CA ARG A 572 20.60 4.33 7.98
C ARG A 572 21.02 5.24 6.83
N ASP A 573 20.41 6.41 6.71
CA ASP A 573 20.66 7.33 5.61
C ASP A 573 22.09 7.93 5.69
N PRO A 574 22.87 7.91 4.59
CA PRO A 574 24.26 8.38 4.61
C PRO A 574 24.43 9.89 4.89
N VAL A 575 23.36 10.68 4.75
CA VAL A 575 23.35 12.12 5.01
C VAL A 575 22.59 12.43 6.29
N PHE A 576 21.36 11.96 6.42
CA PHE A 576 20.47 12.30 7.52
C PHE A 576 20.79 11.60 8.84
N TYR A 577 21.58 10.52 8.87
CA TYR A 577 21.96 9.89 10.15
C TYR A 577 22.57 10.89 11.13
N LYS A 578 23.28 11.91 10.62
CA LYS A 578 23.96 12.93 11.43
C LYS A 578 23.00 13.88 12.14
N ILE A 579 21.74 13.97 11.69
CA ILE A 579 20.68 14.73 12.35
C ILE A 579 20.42 14.11 13.73
N LEU A 580 20.27 12.79 13.82
CA LEU A 580 19.93 12.10 15.07
C LEU A 580 21.11 11.40 15.74
N SER A 581 22.26 11.29 15.10
CA SER A 581 23.44 10.61 15.62
C SER A 581 24.70 11.46 15.45
N ASP A 582 25.69 11.23 16.29
CA ASP A 582 27.01 11.83 16.18
C ASP A 582 28.12 10.80 15.94
N GLU A 583 27.74 9.57 15.59
CA GLU A 583 28.59 8.52 15.05
C GLU A 583 29.39 8.98 13.80
N THR A 584 30.42 8.22 13.44
CA THR A 584 31.27 8.53 12.28
C THR A 584 30.66 8.15 10.93
N GLY A 585 29.57 7.38 10.92
CA GLY A 585 28.86 6.94 9.72
C GLY A 585 27.46 6.43 10.05
N PRO A 586 26.63 6.19 9.01
CA PRO A 586 25.27 5.66 9.17
C PRO A 586 25.28 4.29 9.85
N MET A 587 24.19 3.98 10.55
CA MET A 587 24.02 2.73 11.27
C MET A 587 23.46 1.66 10.36
N VAL A 588 24.22 0.58 10.17
CA VAL A 588 23.73 -0.59 9.41
C VAL A 588 22.55 -1.25 10.13
N GLN A 589 22.61 -1.28 11.46
CA GLN A 589 21.58 -1.85 12.34
C GLN A 589 21.28 -0.89 13.50
N PRO A 590 20.26 -0.01 13.37
CA PRO A 590 19.84 0.92 14.40
C PRO A 590 18.97 0.27 15.50
N THR A 591 19.14 -1.03 15.76
CA THR A 591 18.34 -1.84 16.69
C THR A 591 19.18 -2.98 17.28
N TYR A 592 18.80 -3.50 18.46
CA TYR A 592 19.54 -4.61 19.11
C TYR A 592 19.15 -6.00 18.63
N ILE A 593 17.91 -6.17 18.20
CA ILE A 593 17.48 -7.34 17.46
C ILE A 593 17.82 -7.02 16.02
N ALA A 594 18.54 -7.91 15.33
CA ALA A 594 18.80 -7.72 13.91
C ALA A 594 17.45 -7.58 13.21
N ASP A 595 17.19 -6.37 12.72
CA ASP A 595 16.04 -6.16 11.87
C ASP A 595 16.18 -7.08 10.65
N ALA A 596 15.04 -7.42 10.01
CA ALA A 596 15.14 -7.81 8.62
C ALA A 596 15.92 -6.73 7.85
N SER A 597 16.54 -7.07 6.72
CA SER A 597 16.97 -6.01 5.81
C SER A 597 15.78 -5.10 5.53
N LEU A 598 15.99 -3.77 5.45
CA LEU A 598 14.96 -2.87 4.93
C LEU A 598 14.35 -3.53 3.70
N PRO A 599 13.01 -3.54 3.59
CA PRO A 599 12.39 -4.22 2.48
C PRO A 599 12.88 -3.56 1.20
N ALA A 600 12.99 -4.35 0.13
CA ALA A 600 13.33 -3.79 -1.16
C ALA A 600 12.25 -2.78 -1.58
N LYS A 601 12.66 -1.71 -2.28
CA LYS A 601 11.71 -0.85 -2.99
C LYS A 601 10.82 -1.75 -3.86
N PRO A 602 9.47 -1.68 -3.76
CA PRO A 602 8.60 -2.46 -4.62
C PRO A 602 8.93 -2.18 -6.09
N LYS A 603 9.09 -3.24 -6.89
CA LYS A 603 9.37 -3.12 -8.32
C LYS A 603 8.23 -3.62 -9.19
N SER A 604 7.60 -4.72 -8.79
CA SER A 604 6.49 -5.33 -9.54
C SER A 604 5.16 -4.91 -8.91
N TRP A 605 4.56 -3.85 -9.44
CA TRP A 605 3.25 -3.35 -9.01
C TRP A 605 2.48 -2.65 -10.14
N GLY A 606 1.18 -2.48 -9.95
CA GLY A 606 0.29 -1.85 -10.92
C GLY A 606 -0.96 -1.25 -10.28
N VAL A 607 -1.59 -0.34 -11.02
CA VAL A 607 -2.81 0.36 -10.66
C VAL A 607 -3.83 0.14 -11.77
N THR A 608 -4.86 -0.65 -11.49
CA THR A 608 -5.95 -0.95 -12.42
C THR A 608 -7.25 -0.29 -11.99
N THR A 609 -8.23 -0.26 -12.89
CA THR A 609 -9.61 0.15 -12.59
C THR A 609 -10.57 -0.71 -13.37
N ASP A 610 -11.83 -0.79 -12.93
CA ASP A 610 -12.93 -1.38 -13.69
C ASP A 610 -13.96 -0.30 -14.08
N SER A 611 -14.99 -0.71 -14.84
CA SER A 611 -16.10 0.17 -15.22
C SER A 611 -16.97 0.66 -14.06
N ASN A 612 -16.80 0.11 -12.85
CA ASN A 612 -17.52 0.54 -11.64
C ASN A 612 -16.82 1.69 -10.91
N GLY A 613 -15.65 2.13 -11.38
CA GLY A 613 -14.90 3.21 -10.73
C GLY A 613 -13.99 2.74 -9.59
N SER A 614 -13.83 1.43 -9.41
CA SER A 614 -12.96 0.87 -8.37
C SER A 614 -11.52 0.82 -8.87
N ILE A 615 -10.63 1.58 -8.23
CA ILE A 615 -9.18 1.55 -8.47
C ILE A 615 -8.56 0.46 -7.60
N LYS A 616 -7.79 -0.43 -8.21
CA LYS A 616 -7.09 -1.52 -7.54
C LYS A 616 -5.58 -1.34 -7.68
N ILE A 617 -4.89 -1.21 -6.57
CA ILE A 617 -3.43 -1.28 -6.48
C ILE A 617 -3.05 -2.73 -6.21
N SER A 618 -2.16 -3.29 -7.03
CA SER A 618 -1.66 -4.65 -6.92
C SER A 618 -0.13 -4.64 -6.84
N VAL A 619 0.45 -5.43 -5.94
CA VAL A 619 1.90 -5.52 -5.71
C VAL A 619 2.27 -6.99 -5.60
N THR A 620 3.38 -7.39 -6.24
CA THR A 620 3.90 -8.75 -6.06
C THR A 620 4.32 -8.94 -4.60
N PRO A 621 3.79 -9.96 -3.89
CA PRO A 621 4.11 -10.17 -2.48
C PRO A 621 5.61 -10.43 -2.26
N ASP A 622 6.19 -9.77 -1.27
CA ASP A 622 7.54 -10.03 -0.78
C ASP A 622 7.48 -10.54 0.67
N PRO A 623 8.01 -11.74 0.96
CA PRO A 623 7.98 -12.30 2.32
C PRO A 623 8.78 -11.49 3.35
N ALA A 624 9.63 -10.55 2.92
CA ALA A 624 10.35 -9.62 3.79
C ALA A 624 9.56 -8.35 4.13
N VAL A 625 8.32 -8.21 3.64
CA VAL A 625 7.46 -7.03 3.82
C VAL A 625 6.30 -7.36 4.76
N ASP A 626 6.10 -6.52 5.78
CA ASP A 626 4.98 -6.64 6.72
C ASP A 626 3.76 -5.84 6.22
N SER A 627 3.99 -4.67 5.60
CA SER A 627 2.95 -3.83 5.00
C SER A 627 3.48 -2.87 3.93
N TYR A 628 2.59 -2.22 3.20
CA TYR A 628 2.91 -1.15 2.24
C TYR A 628 2.22 0.15 2.67
N ARG A 629 2.95 1.27 2.57
CA ARG A 629 2.39 2.63 2.67
C ARG A 629 2.05 3.12 1.28
N LEU A 630 0.79 3.53 1.11
CA LEU A 630 0.26 4.10 -0.13
C LEU A 630 0.19 5.61 -0.01
N TYR A 631 0.77 6.29 -0.99
CA TYR A 631 0.63 7.73 -1.15
C TYR A 631 -0.18 8.00 -2.41
N SER A 632 -1.08 8.97 -2.34
CA SER A 632 -1.93 9.37 -3.46
C SER A 632 -1.75 10.84 -3.80
N SER A 633 -2.01 11.19 -5.05
CA SER A 633 -1.91 12.55 -5.55
C SER A 633 -2.87 12.80 -6.73
N ARG A 634 -3.31 14.06 -6.87
CA ARG A 634 -4.14 14.52 -8.00
C ARG A 634 -3.33 15.14 -9.12
N ASP A 635 -2.16 15.68 -8.79
CA ASP A 635 -1.22 16.20 -9.78
C ASP A 635 -0.12 15.17 -10.07
N GLY A 636 0.26 14.31 -9.13
CA GLY A 636 1.41 13.41 -9.24
C GLY A 636 2.74 14.06 -8.86
N LEU A 637 2.70 15.26 -8.25
CA LEU A 637 3.85 15.97 -7.66
C LEU A 637 3.72 16.03 -6.14
N THR A 638 2.54 16.41 -5.65
CA THR A 638 2.27 16.61 -4.23
C THR A 638 1.55 15.39 -3.69
N PHE A 639 2.23 14.59 -2.88
CA PHE A 639 1.71 13.34 -2.35
C PHE A 639 1.27 13.49 -0.90
N GLN A 640 0.18 12.81 -0.55
CA GLN A 640 -0.33 12.70 0.82
C GLN A 640 -0.45 11.22 1.16
N SER A 641 -0.25 10.86 2.43
CA SER A 641 -0.46 9.48 2.88
C SER A 641 -1.95 9.12 2.73
N ALA A 642 -2.23 8.09 1.93
CA ALA A 642 -3.59 7.70 1.58
C ALA A 642 -4.06 6.50 2.42
N ALA A 643 -3.16 5.53 2.67
CA ALA A 643 -3.47 4.32 3.43
C ALA A 643 -2.20 3.52 3.80
N SER A 644 -2.37 2.48 4.63
CA SER A 644 -1.41 1.38 4.78
C SER A 644 -2.15 0.04 4.66
N PHE A 645 -1.51 -0.95 4.02
CA PHE A 645 -2.12 -2.26 3.78
C PHE A 645 -1.09 -3.40 3.84
N GLY A 646 -1.47 -4.53 4.45
CA GLY A 646 -0.61 -5.72 4.59
C GLY A 646 -0.75 -6.76 3.48
N SER A 647 -1.75 -6.62 2.61
CA SER A 647 -2.02 -7.53 1.49
C SER A 647 -1.20 -7.17 0.24
N SER A 648 -1.21 -8.06 -0.75
CA SER A 648 -0.69 -7.77 -2.10
C SER A 648 -1.59 -6.85 -2.92
N GLU A 649 -2.74 -6.45 -2.37
CA GLU A 649 -3.75 -5.67 -3.07
C GLU A 649 -4.38 -4.63 -2.13
N TYR A 650 -4.73 -3.48 -2.68
CA TYR A 650 -5.52 -2.44 -2.04
C TYR A 650 -6.58 -1.94 -3.03
N ILE A 651 -7.82 -1.77 -2.57
CA ILE A 651 -8.91 -1.27 -3.40
C ILE A 651 -9.31 0.09 -2.86
N LEU A 652 -9.35 1.07 -3.75
CA LEU A 652 -9.85 2.43 -3.55
C LEU A 652 -11.06 2.60 -4.47
N ASP A 653 -12.26 2.76 -3.92
CA ASP A 653 -13.42 3.09 -4.74
C ASP A 653 -13.69 4.60 -4.75
N THR A 654 -13.81 5.13 -5.97
CA THR A 654 -13.92 6.56 -6.30
C THR A 654 -15.35 7.09 -6.25
N GLY A 655 -16.32 6.27 -5.85
CA GLY A 655 -17.74 6.62 -5.85
C GLY A 655 -18.31 6.82 -7.25
N GLY A 656 -17.72 6.18 -8.25
CA GLY A 656 -18.12 6.29 -9.66
C GLY A 656 -17.86 7.66 -10.30
N GLN A 657 -16.93 8.45 -9.76
CA GLN A 657 -16.53 9.72 -10.37
C GLN A 657 -15.34 9.54 -11.31
N ASP A 658 -15.42 10.17 -12.49
CA ASP A 658 -14.31 10.25 -13.43
C ASP A 658 -13.10 10.94 -12.76
N THR A 659 -12.04 10.17 -12.50
CA THR A 659 -10.94 10.63 -11.64
C THR A 659 -9.60 10.17 -12.20
N LEU A 660 -8.68 11.14 -12.37
CA LEU A 660 -7.27 10.90 -12.59
C LEU A 660 -6.54 10.95 -11.24
N LEU A 661 -5.91 9.84 -10.85
CA LEU A 661 -5.10 9.75 -9.64
C LEU A 661 -3.70 9.22 -9.96
N PHE A 662 -2.76 9.61 -9.12
CA PHE A 662 -1.38 9.16 -9.14
C PHE A 662 -1.02 8.54 -7.79
N PHE A 663 -0.16 7.52 -7.81
CA PHE A 663 0.20 6.76 -6.63
C PHE A 663 1.71 6.51 -6.53
N LYS A 664 2.19 6.38 -5.29
CA LYS A 664 3.51 5.85 -4.94
C LYS A 664 3.39 4.88 -3.77
N LEU A 665 4.34 3.96 -3.66
CA LEU A 665 4.43 2.99 -2.57
C LEU A 665 5.77 3.08 -1.82
N GLN A 666 5.74 2.69 -0.55
CA GLN A 666 6.91 2.21 0.19
C GLN A 666 6.54 0.87 0.84
N ALA A 667 7.45 -0.10 0.79
CA ALA A 667 7.34 -1.29 1.61
C ALA A 667 7.81 -0.98 3.03
N GLU A 668 7.21 -1.65 4.01
CA GLU A 668 7.46 -1.50 5.43
C GLU A 668 7.69 -2.87 6.05
N ASN A 669 8.71 -2.98 6.88
CA ASN A 669 8.84 -4.08 7.82
C ASN A 669 9.35 -3.56 9.17
N SER A 670 9.55 -4.46 10.12
CA SER A 670 10.16 -4.12 11.43
C SER A 670 11.45 -3.28 11.36
N ALA A 671 12.20 -3.32 10.26
CA ALA A 671 13.40 -2.51 10.06
C ALA A 671 13.11 -1.05 9.73
N GLY A 672 11.96 -0.75 9.15
CA GLY A 672 11.57 0.56 8.63
C GLY A 672 11.07 0.49 7.19
N LEU A 673 11.16 1.63 6.49
CA LEU A 673 10.60 1.80 5.15
C LEU A 673 11.64 1.62 4.04
N SER A 674 11.22 1.03 2.93
CA SER A 674 11.98 1.06 1.68
C SER A 674 12.06 2.48 1.11
N GLY A 675 12.86 2.67 0.04
CA GLY A 675 12.72 3.83 -0.84
C GLY A 675 11.36 3.86 -1.54
N GLU A 676 10.95 5.04 -2.01
CA GLU A 676 9.71 5.25 -2.77
C GLU A 676 9.75 4.61 -4.16
N THR A 677 8.60 4.10 -4.61
CA THR A 677 8.41 3.72 -6.02
C THR A 677 8.40 4.93 -6.94
N GLU A 678 8.52 4.66 -8.23
CA GLU A 678 8.06 5.55 -9.30
C GLU A 678 6.56 5.85 -9.17
N VAL A 679 6.10 6.85 -9.91
CA VAL A 679 4.69 7.22 -9.93
C VAL A 679 3.98 6.36 -10.97
N LEU A 680 2.86 5.75 -10.56
CA LEU A 680 1.89 5.16 -11.47
C LEU A 680 0.60 5.99 -11.45
N GLY A 681 -0.16 5.93 -12.54
CA GLY A 681 -1.38 6.73 -12.74
C GLY A 681 -2.56 5.88 -13.19
N VAL A 682 -3.77 6.34 -12.91
CA VAL A 682 -4.99 5.70 -13.40
C VAL A 682 -6.01 6.78 -13.72
N TYR A 683 -6.69 6.64 -14.85
CA TYR A 683 -7.86 7.45 -15.17
C TYR A 683 -9.07 6.52 -15.26
N SER A 684 -9.88 6.58 -14.20
CA SER A 684 -11.13 5.84 -14.12
C SER A 684 -12.25 6.68 -14.73
N VAL A 685 -13.08 6.06 -15.56
CA VAL A 685 -14.25 6.70 -16.19
C VAL A 685 -15.45 5.79 -15.98
N SER A 686 -16.50 6.32 -15.36
CA SER A 686 -17.67 5.52 -15.00
C SER A 686 -18.32 4.90 -16.24
N GLY A 687 -18.50 3.58 -16.21
CA GLY A 687 -19.16 2.82 -17.28
C GLY A 687 -18.27 2.48 -18.48
N LEU A 688 -16.97 2.77 -18.44
CA LEU A 688 -16.01 2.37 -19.46
C LEU A 688 -14.95 1.45 -18.86
N GLU A 689 -14.71 0.31 -19.52
CA GLU A 689 -13.57 -0.55 -19.19
C GLU A 689 -12.28 0.04 -19.79
N PRO A 690 -11.16 0.03 -19.04
CA PRO A 690 -9.89 0.50 -19.58
C PRO A 690 -9.33 -0.48 -20.61
N ASP A 691 -8.95 0.04 -21.76
CA ASP A 691 -8.36 -0.73 -22.88
C ASP A 691 -6.91 -0.31 -23.20
N ILE A 692 -6.38 0.63 -22.40
CA ILE A 692 -5.05 1.21 -22.51
C ILE A 692 -4.27 0.92 -21.24
N LEU A 693 -3.11 0.29 -21.40
CA LEU A 693 -2.13 0.07 -20.34
C LEU A 693 -0.91 0.96 -20.56
N LEU A 694 -0.64 1.87 -19.63
CA LEU A 694 0.60 2.64 -19.58
C LEU A 694 1.64 1.86 -18.78
N ILE A 695 2.80 1.62 -19.37
CA ILE A 695 3.87 0.80 -18.77
C ILE A 695 5.06 1.69 -18.48
N TYR A 696 5.35 1.86 -17.20
CA TYR A 696 6.53 2.54 -16.75
C TYR A 696 7.71 1.58 -16.85
N GLY A 697 8.59 1.79 -17.84
CA GLY A 697 9.76 0.94 -18.08
C GLY A 697 11.11 1.63 -17.84
N PHE A 698 11.10 2.89 -17.41
CA PHE A 698 12.32 3.69 -17.27
C PHE A 698 13.01 3.50 -15.91
N ASP A 699 13.91 2.52 -15.83
CA ASP A 699 14.56 2.12 -14.57
C ASP A 699 15.90 2.82 -14.32
N ARG A 700 16.42 3.56 -15.32
CA ARG A 700 17.74 4.18 -15.26
C ARG A 700 17.80 5.35 -14.28
N ALA A 701 18.80 5.33 -13.41
CA ALA A 701 19.17 6.49 -12.59
C ALA A 701 19.98 7.51 -13.41
N SER A 702 19.29 8.45 -14.07
CA SER A 702 19.91 9.53 -14.86
C SER A 702 19.54 10.93 -14.33
N THR A 703 20.36 11.93 -14.67
CA THR A 703 20.07 13.32 -14.29
C THR A 703 18.81 13.81 -15.01
N GLY A 704 17.82 14.26 -14.24
CA GLY A 704 16.51 14.68 -14.76
C GLY A 704 15.43 13.59 -14.73
N ASN A 705 15.76 12.34 -14.33
CA ASN A 705 14.73 11.35 -14.03
C ASN A 705 14.03 11.71 -12.71
N THR A 706 12.80 12.19 -12.82
CA THR A 706 11.93 12.57 -11.70
C THR A 706 11.04 11.42 -11.23
N TYR A 707 11.14 10.25 -11.87
CA TYR A 707 10.33 9.05 -11.60
C TYR A 707 8.81 9.27 -11.73
N ASP A 708 8.40 10.30 -12.47
CA ASP A 708 7.02 10.76 -12.56
C ASP A 708 6.55 11.01 -14.01
N PHE A 709 7.32 10.53 -15.01
CA PHE A 709 7.06 10.77 -16.43
C PHE A 709 5.70 10.31 -16.91
N ILE A 710 5.09 9.33 -16.24
CA ILE A 710 3.72 8.90 -16.52
C ILE A 710 2.72 10.04 -16.48
N ARG A 711 2.94 11.09 -15.68
CA ARG A 711 2.08 12.28 -15.63
C ARG A 711 1.82 12.86 -17.01
N TYR A 712 2.84 12.91 -17.86
CA TYR A 712 2.74 13.52 -19.18
C TYR A 712 1.92 12.66 -20.15
N HIS A 713 2.10 11.34 -20.11
CA HIS A 713 1.28 10.39 -20.87
C HIS A 713 -0.16 10.39 -20.36
N ALA A 714 -0.33 10.21 -19.04
CA ALA A 714 -1.61 10.20 -18.34
C ALA A 714 -2.48 11.42 -18.68
N HIS A 715 -1.91 12.63 -18.59
CA HIS A 715 -2.64 13.84 -18.95
C HIS A 715 -3.05 13.86 -20.43
N ALA A 716 -2.14 13.51 -21.34
CA ALA A 716 -2.44 13.50 -22.78
C ALA A 716 -3.53 12.47 -23.16
N VAL A 717 -3.54 11.28 -22.53
CA VAL A 717 -4.60 10.27 -22.73
C VAL A 717 -5.93 10.73 -22.11
N LYS A 718 -5.88 11.33 -20.91
CA LYS A 718 -7.07 11.84 -20.22
C LYS A 718 -7.78 12.96 -20.98
N GLU A 719 -7.06 13.82 -21.72
CA GLU A 719 -7.67 14.84 -22.57
C GLU A 719 -8.50 14.26 -23.73
N LEU A 720 -8.26 13.00 -24.10
CA LEU A 720 -9.08 12.26 -25.07
C LEU A 720 -10.29 11.56 -24.43
N GLY A 721 -10.42 11.64 -23.10
CA GLY A 721 -11.51 10.99 -22.35
C GLY A 721 -11.40 9.46 -22.31
N LEU A 722 -10.22 8.90 -22.55
CA LEU A 722 -10.00 7.45 -22.62
C LEU A 722 -9.50 6.92 -21.27
N PRO A 723 -10.22 5.96 -20.63
CA PRO A 723 -9.75 5.36 -19.40
C PRO A 723 -8.46 4.57 -19.65
N PHE A 724 -7.54 4.63 -18.69
CA PHE A 724 -6.30 3.88 -18.74
C PHE A 724 -5.90 3.38 -17.35
N VAL A 725 -5.12 2.31 -17.36
CA VAL A 725 -4.47 1.74 -16.18
C VAL A 725 -2.96 1.83 -16.35
N SER A 726 -2.20 1.58 -15.29
CA SER A 726 -0.75 1.53 -15.41
C SER A 726 -0.08 0.46 -14.59
N ALA A 727 1.12 0.09 -15.00
CA ALA A 727 1.93 -0.92 -14.34
C ALA A 727 3.42 -0.64 -14.56
N THR A 728 4.26 -1.21 -13.71
CA THR A 728 5.69 -1.31 -14.02
C THR A 728 5.95 -2.39 -15.06
N ASN A 729 7.06 -2.28 -15.79
CA ASN A 729 7.53 -3.33 -16.68
C ASN A 729 7.76 -4.67 -15.96
N GLU A 730 8.18 -4.69 -14.69
CA GLU A 730 8.28 -5.95 -13.93
C GLU A 730 6.92 -6.54 -13.53
N ALA A 731 5.88 -5.72 -13.34
CA ALA A 731 4.51 -6.23 -13.16
C ALA A 731 3.99 -6.93 -14.42
N VAL A 732 4.31 -6.40 -15.59
CA VAL A 732 3.94 -7.01 -16.87
C VAL A 732 4.74 -8.28 -17.15
N THR A 733 6.05 -8.22 -16.94
CA THR A 733 6.94 -9.37 -17.17
C THR A 733 6.68 -10.51 -16.19
N GLY A 734 6.34 -10.19 -14.93
CA GLY A 734 5.97 -11.13 -13.88
C GLY A 734 4.52 -11.63 -13.91
N ASP A 735 3.72 -11.26 -14.90
CA ASP A 735 2.29 -11.63 -15.03
C ASP A 735 1.39 -11.14 -13.86
N LEU A 736 1.84 -10.15 -13.09
CA LEU A 736 0.97 -9.45 -12.14
C LEU A 736 -0.11 -8.65 -12.89
N ILE A 737 0.28 -8.03 -14.01
CA ILE A 737 -0.61 -7.34 -14.95
C ILE A 737 -0.42 -7.97 -16.33
N SER A 738 -1.47 -8.56 -16.88
CA SER A 738 -1.37 -9.29 -18.16
C SER A 738 -1.49 -8.33 -19.35
N LEU A 739 -0.42 -8.22 -20.14
CA LEU A 739 -0.39 -7.38 -21.34
C LEU A 739 -1.50 -7.73 -22.34
N GLY A 740 -1.94 -9.00 -22.38
CA GLY A 740 -2.96 -9.48 -23.30
C GLY A 740 -4.41 -9.12 -22.94
N GLU A 741 -4.64 -8.48 -21.79
CA GLU A 741 -5.97 -8.00 -21.38
C GLU A 741 -6.33 -6.64 -22.00
N TYR A 742 -5.36 -5.96 -22.60
CA TYR A 742 -5.51 -4.62 -23.16
C TYR A 742 -5.32 -4.65 -24.67
N THR A 743 -5.96 -3.75 -25.41
CA THR A 743 -5.71 -3.61 -26.86
C THR A 743 -4.48 -2.75 -27.12
N VAL A 744 -4.26 -1.71 -26.31
CA VAL A 744 -3.17 -0.75 -26.47
C VAL A 744 -2.23 -0.79 -25.28
N ALA A 745 -0.92 -0.86 -25.55
CA ALA A 745 0.14 -0.70 -24.56
C ALA A 745 1.04 0.49 -24.93
N ASP A 746 1.31 1.37 -23.97
CA ASP A 746 2.17 2.54 -24.11
C ASP A 746 3.39 2.39 -23.19
N TYR A 747 4.57 2.14 -23.76
CA TYR A 747 5.83 1.98 -23.04
C TYR A 747 6.58 3.31 -22.90
N ILE A 748 6.77 3.73 -21.64
CA ILE A 748 7.49 4.94 -21.24
C ILE A 748 8.92 4.57 -20.85
N LEU A 749 9.89 4.97 -21.68
CA LEU A 749 11.29 4.53 -21.56
C LEU A 749 12.29 5.66 -21.34
N GLY A 750 11.90 6.94 -21.39
CA GLY A 750 12.84 8.02 -21.12
C GLY A 750 14.12 7.97 -21.97
N ASP A 751 15.25 8.23 -21.32
CA ASP A 751 16.58 8.19 -21.94
C ASP A 751 17.32 6.90 -21.55
N GLU A 752 17.06 5.80 -22.26
CA GLU A 752 17.68 4.51 -22.00
C GLU A 752 19.18 4.51 -22.31
N SER A 753 19.91 3.45 -21.94
CA SER A 753 21.29 3.25 -22.38
C SER A 753 21.73 1.80 -22.19
N THR A 754 22.85 1.41 -22.79
CA THR A 754 23.43 0.05 -22.66
C THR A 754 23.86 -0.35 -21.24
N VAL A 755 23.71 0.53 -20.25
CA VAL A 755 24.02 0.22 -18.84
C VAL A 755 22.92 -0.65 -18.23
N ASP A 756 21.67 -0.37 -18.61
CA ASP A 756 20.48 -1.13 -18.23
C ASP A 756 19.96 -1.85 -19.50
N GLU A 757 19.39 -3.06 -19.38
CA GLU A 757 18.97 -3.84 -20.56
C GLU A 757 17.64 -3.26 -21.09
N THR A 758 17.66 -2.51 -22.20
CA THR A 758 16.43 -1.99 -22.81
C THR A 758 15.64 -3.14 -23.42
N PHE A 759 14.39 -3.34 -22.98
CA PHE A 759 13.59 -4.54 -23.31
C PHE A 759 14.39 -5.84 -23.09
N SER A 760 14.39 -6.30 -21.84
CA SER A 760 14.94 -7.59 -21.46
C SER A 760 14.37 -8.74 -22.29
N THR A 761 15.07 -9.87 -22.33
CA THR A 761 14.59 -11.08 -23.03
C THR A 761 13.14 -11.47 -22.62
N GLY A 762 12.77 -11.25 -21.34
CA GLY A 762 11.42 -11.49 -20.84
C GLY A 762 10.39 -10.52 -21.41
N GLU A 763 10.69 -9.22 -21.40
CA GLU A 763 9.82 -8.18 -21.98
C GLU A 763 9.64 -8.36 -23.48
N GLN A 764 10.73 -8.66 -24.21
CA GLN A 764 10.64 -8.97 -25.64
C GLN A 764 9.68 -10.13 -25.90
N ALA A 765 9.68 -11.17 -25.07
CA ALA A 765 8.77 -12.30 -25.21
C ALA A 765 7.30 -11.89 -25.00
N LYS A 766 7.02 -11.04 -23.99
CA LYS A 766 5.67 -10.49 -23.74
C LYS A 766 5.19 -9.63 -24.91
N VAL A 767 6.03 -8.70 -25.38
CA VAL A 767 5.70 -7.80 -26.49
C VAL A 767 5.51 -8.57 -27.80
N LYS A 768 6.37 -9.56 -28.09
CA LYS A 768 6.20 -10.44 -29.28
C LYS A 768 4.84 -11.13 -29.25
N THR A 769 4.50 -11.75 -28.12
CA THR A 769 3.23 -12.47 -27.94
C THR A 769 2.04 -11.51 -28.10
N PHE A 770 2.11 -10.33 -27.48
CA PHE A 770 1.10 -9.30 -27.58
C PHE A 770 0.85 -8.86 -29.02
N LEU A 771 1.90 -8.47 -29.75
CA LEU A 771 1.79 -8.04 -31.15
C LEU A 771 1.33 -9.18 -32.08
N GLN A 772 1.74 -10.42 -31.83
CA GLN A 772 1.30 -11.60 -32.58
C GLN A 772 -0.19 -11.92 -32.39
N ALA A 773 -0.75 -11.56 -31.23
CA ALA A 773 -2.15 -11.70 -30.90
C ALA A 773 -3.03 -10.52 -31.38
N GLY A 774 -2.44 -9.53 -32.08
CA GLY A 774 -3.15 -8.35 -32.57
C GLY A 774 -3.07 -7.12 -31.67
N GLY A 775 -2.25 -7.17 -30.62
CA GLY A 775 -1.94 -6.04 -29.74
C GLY A 775 -1.35 -4.85 -30.49
N ARG A 776 -1.48 -3.67 -29.87
CA ARG A 776 -1.18 -2.38 -30.50
C ARG A 776 -0.27 -1.58 -29.57
N LEU A 777 0.94 -1.28 -30.04
CA LEU A 777 2.02 -0.79 -29.18
C LEU A 777 2.40 0.65 -29.51
N PHE A 778 2.49 1.52 -28.51
CA PHE A 778 3.21 2.77 -28.57
C PHE A 778 4.51 2.64 -27.75
N VAL A 779 5.63 3.08 -28.33
CA VAL A 779 6.92 3.14 -27.64
C VAL A 779 7.58 4.48 -27.94
N SER A 780 8.05 5.16 -26.91
CA SER A 780 8.84 6.38 -27.04
C SER A 780 10.01 6.41 -26.05
N GLY A 781 11.18 6.81 -26.54
CA GLY A 781 12.38 6.98 -25.74
C GLY A 781 13.60 7.26 -26.63
N SER A 782 14.71 7.68 -26.05
CA SER A 782 16.02 7.75 -26.71
C SER A 782 16.84 6.48 -26.47
N GLU A 783 17.86 6.25 -27.29
CA GLU A 783 18.84 5.15 -27.19
C GLU A 783 18.28 3.71 -27.29
N ILE A 784 16.99 3.53 -27.56
CA ILE A 784 16.37 2.21 -27.73
C ILE A 784 16.93 1.51 -28.98
N ALA A 785 17.04 2.22 -30.10
CA ALA A 785 17.57 1.66 -31.34
C ALA A 785 19.08 1.42 -31.25
N TRP A 786 19.80 2.30 -30.55
CA TRP A 786 21.21 2.08 -30.23
C TRP A 786 21.41 0.80 -29.43
N ASP A 787 20.64 0.60 -28.37
CA ASP A 787 20.78 -0.57 -27.50
C ASP A 787 20.37 -1.86 -28.24
N LEU A 788 19.17 -1.91 -28.83
CA LEU A 788 18.64 -3.13 -29.43
C LEU A 788 19.26 -3.51 -30.79
N ASP A 789 19.60 -2.55 -31.67
CA ASP A 789 20.05 -2.86 -33.03
C ASP A 789 21.55 -2.63 -33.26
N TYR A 790 22.12 -1.55 -32.71
CA TYR A 790 23.55 -1.30 -32.84
C TYR A 790 24.38 -2.20 -31.92
N LYS A 791 24.14 -2.12 -30.60
CA LYS A 791 24.86 -2.88 -29.57
C LYS A 791 24.30 -4.27 -29.31
N GLY A 792 23.00 -4.45 -29.55
CA GLY A 792 22.26 -5.64 -29.18
C GLY A 792 22.75 -6.93 -29.82
N SER A 793 22.32 -8.05 -29.24
CA SER A 793 22.56 -9.40 -29.73
C SER A 793 21.85 -9.66 -31.07
N SER A 794 22.05 -10.85 -31.65
CA SER A 794 21.28 -11.26 -32.83
C SER A 794 19.77 -11.34 -32.55
N THR A 795 19.38 -11.67 -31.31
CA THR A 795 17.98 -11.76 -30.90
C THR A 795 17.34 -10.37 -30.77
N ASP A 796 18.10 -9.41 -30.25
CA ASP A 796 17.64 -8.02 -30.09
C ASP A 796 17.45 -7.35 -31.44
N LYS A 797 18.40 -7.57 -32.37
CA LYS A 797 18.29 -7.10 -33.76
C LYS A 797 17.09 -7.71 -34.48
N ASP A 798 16.82 -9.00 -34.26
CA ASP A 798 15.65 -9.66 -34.81
C ASP A 798 14.35 -9.08 -34.25
N PHE A 799 14.29 -8.88 -32.93
CA PHE A 799 13.15 -8.24 -32.27
C PHE A 799 12.90 -6.83 -32.83
N PHE A 800 13.92 -5.97 -32.82
CA PHE A 800 13.79 -4.58 -33.26
C PHE A 800 13.39 -4.49 -34.75
N ARG A 801 14.07 -5.23 -35.63
CA ARG A 801 13.78 -5.14 -37.07
C ARG A 801 12.46 -5.77 -37.47
N ASN A 802 11.97 -6.78 -36.76
CA ASN A 802 10.77 -7.52 -37.15
C ASN A 802 9.51 -7.15 -36.37
N PHE A 803 9.66 -6.65 -35.13
CA PHE A 803 8.55 -6.22 -34.26
C PHE A 803 8.50 -4.70 -34.10
N PHE A 804 9.62 -4.00 -34.01
CA PHE A 804 9.60 -2.53 -34.07
C PHE A 804 9.54 -2.01 -35.50
N LYS A 805 9.83 -2.88 -36.48
CA LYS A 805 9.83 -2.56 -37.92
C LYS A 805 10.77 -1.42 -38.27
N ALA A 806 11.82 -1.25 -37.46
CA ALA A 806 12.80 -0.19 -37.58
C ALA A 806 14.22 -0.77 -37.65
N GLN A 807 15.13 -0.01 -38.24
CA GLN A 807 16.56 -0.30 -38.27
C GLN A 807 17.32 0.95 -37.86
N TYR A 808 18.26 0.80 -36.93
CA TYR A 808 19.13 1.87 -36.46
C TYR A 808 19.99 2.41 -37.61
N THR A 809 20.17 3.73 -37.65
CA THR A 809 21.03 4.39 -38.66
C THR A 809 22.09 5.27 -38.03
N ALA A 810 21.81 5.96 -36.93
CA ALA A 810 22.77 6.76 -36.17
C ALA A 810 22.26 7.03 -34.74
N ASP A 811 23.22 7.35 -33.88
CA ASP A 811 23.09 7.54 -32.42
C ASP A 811 22.44 8.87 -32.06
N ALA A 812 22.51 9.80 -33.01
CA ALA A 812 21.82 11.07 -32.98
C ALA A 812 21.45 11.49 -34.41
N PRO A 813 20.41 12.32 -34.60
CA PRO A 813 20.14 12.97 -35.88
C PRO A 813 21.39 13.67 -36.43
N GLY A 814 21.69 13.44 -37.70
CA GLY A 814 22.90 13.98 -38.34
C GLY A 814 24.22 13.46 -37.75
N ASN A 815 24.16 12.47 -36.85
CA ASN A 815 25.28 11.95 -36.07
C ASN A 815 25.94 13.02 -35.18
N VAL A 816 25.15 13.98 -34.66
CA VAL A 816 25.59 15.04 -33.75
C VAL A 816 24.65 15.13 -32.55
N SER A 817 25.14 14.72 -31.38
CA SER A 817 24.37 14.74 -30.13
C SER A 817 24.06 16.16 -29.66
N GLY A 818 22.95 16.34 -28.96
CA GLY A 818 22.62 17.57 -28.22
C GLY A 818 22.50 18.83 -29.10
N THR A 819 22.10 18.65 -30.36
CA THR A 819 22.05 19.74 -31.34
C THR A 819 20.68 19.88 -32.00
N HIS A 820 19.95 18.77 -32.19
CA HIS A 820 18.68 18.75 -32.92
C HIS A 820 17.54 18.33 -31.98
N TYR A 821 16.79 19.32 -31.50
CA TYR A 821 15.71 19.15 -30.52
C TYR A 821 14.32 19.39 -31.11
N SER A 822 14.19 19.20 -32.43
CA SER A 822 12.95 19.48 -33.16
C SER A 822 12.75 18.52 -34.33
N ALA A 823 11.52 18.09 -34.53
CA ALA A 823 11.08 17.21 -35.61
C ALA A 823 9.77 17.69 -36.23
N GLU A 824 9.33 17.03 -37.30
CA GLU A 824 8.08 17.30 -38.02
C GLU A 824 7.46 15.97 -38.49
N GLY A 825 6.15 15.97 -38.71
CA GLY A 825 5.45 14.87 -39.33
C GLY A 825 5.78 14.74 -40.82
N ILE A 826 5.85 13.50 -41.31
CA ILE A 826 6.07 13.23 -42.74
C ILE A 826 4.73 13.29 -43.48
N GLU A 827 4.69 14.03 -44.59
CA GLU A 827 3.52 14.18 -45.47
C GLU A 827 2.94 12.81 -45.88
N GLY A 828 1.61 12.64 -45.75
CA GLY A 828 0.92 11.38 -46.00
C GLY A 828 1.18 10.27 -44.96
N GLY A 829 1.95 10.55 -43.91
CA GLY A 829 2.21 9.67 -42.78
C GLY A 829 1.25 9.89 -41.61
N LEU A 830 1.47 9.15 -40.51
CA LEU A 830 0.64 9.21 -39.30
C LEU A 830 0.55 10.64 -38.72
N PHE A 831 1.69 11.34 -38.67
CA PHE A 831 1.81 12.67 -38.07
C PHE A 831 1.68 13.80 -39.09
N ASP A 832 1.12 13.53 -40.27
CA ASP A 832 0.92 14.55 -41.29
C ASP A 832 0.18 15.77 -40.73
N GLY A 833 0.62 16.96 -41.17
CA GLY A 833 0.15 18.27 -40.71
C GLY A 833 0.83 18.82 -39.46
N ILE A 834 1.70 18.07 -38.75
CA ILE A 834 2.45 18.59 -37.60
C ILE A 834 3.80 19.14 -38.07
N SER A 835 3.95 20.46 -38.07
CA SER A 835 5.16 21.16 -38.58
C SER A 835 6.25 21.39 -37.54
N ASP A 836 5.96 21.17 -36.26
CA ASP A 836 6.93 21.37 -35.18
C ASP A 836 6.65 20.48 -33.97
N ILE A 837 7.57 19.54 -33.73
CA ILE A 837 7.62 18.67 -32.55
C ILE A 837 8.92 19.00 -31.83
N THR A 838 8.85 19.84 -30.81
CA THR A 838 10.04 20.24 -30.03
C THR A 838 10.10 19.40 -28.75
N PHE A 839 11.30 18.97 -28.38
CA PHE A 839 11.53 18.17 -27.16
C PHE A 839 12.67 18.75 -26.33
N ASP A 840 12.65 18.45 -25.03
CA ASP A 840 13.45 19.14 -24.02
C ASP A 840 14.97 18.99 -24.25
N ASN A 841 15.66 20.12 -24.10
CA ASN A 841 17.12 20.25 -24.17
C ASN A 841 17.72 20.48 -22.78
N GLY A 842 17.02 20.04 -21.74
CA GLY A 842 17.38 20.21 -20.33
C GLY A 842 16.94 21.53 -19.72
N THR A 843 16.06 22.29 -20.37
CA THR A 843 15.62 23.62 -19.89
C THR A 843 14.15 23.68 -19.50
N HIS A 844 13.37 22.61 -19.75
CA HIS A 844 11.93 22.55 -19.48
C HIS A 844 11.55 21.57 -18.37
N GLY A 845 12.51 21.14 -17.54
CA GLY A 845 12.26 20.40 -16.30
C GLY A 845 11.97 18.91 -16.49
N THR A 846 12.30 18.34 -17.65
CA THR A 846 12.30 16.89 -17.89
C THR A 846 13.75 16.39 -18.08
N LEU A 847 14.10 15.92 -19.27
CA LEU A 847 15.43 15.42 -19.62
C LEU A 847 16.08 16.31 -20.69
N ASP A 848 17.41 16.29 -20.75
CA ASP A 848 18.15 16.79 -21.91
C ASP A 848 18.36 15.64 -22.91
N VAL A 849 17.53 15.59 -23.95
CA VAL A 849 17.52 14.50 -24.94
C VAL A 849 18.67 14.65 -25.94
N LYS A 850 19.89 14.41 -25.47
CA LYS A 850 21.10 14.57 -26.30
C LYS A 850 21.22 13.51 -27.38
N TRP A 851 20.64 12.34 -27.18
CA TRP A 851 20.85 11.16 -28.03
C TRP A 851 19.54 10.58 -28.56
N ALA A 852 18.72 11.42 -29.18
CA ALA A 852 17.53 10.96 -29.88
C ALA A 852 17.91 9.98 -31.01
N ASP A 853 17.26 8.82 -31.08
CA ASP A 853 17.57 7.78 -32.06
C ASP A 853 17.24 8.23 -33.49
N ALA A 854 18.15 7.96 -34.41
CA ALA A 854 17.90 8.08 -35.83
C ALA A 854 17.82 6.71 -36.50
N MET A 855 16.67 6.41 -37.12
CA MET A 855 16.35 5.09 -37.65
C MET A 855 15.81 5.12 -39.09
N THR A 856 15.32 4.00 -39.58
CA THR A 856 14.50 3.92 -40.80
C THR A 856 13.56 2.73 -40.71
N GLY A 857 12.38 2.84 -41.32
CA GLY A 857 11.44 1.74 -41.43
C GLY A 857 11.97 0.60 -42.30
N VAL A 858 11.76 -0.63 -41.84
CA VAL A 858 12.09 -1.88 -42.51
C VAL A 858 10.96 -2.89 -42.35
N ASN A 859 10.94 -3.94 -43.17
CA ASN A 859 9.96 -5.04 -43.06
C ASN A 859 8.49 -4.59 -43.03
N GLY A 860 8.17 -3.53 -43.79
CA GLY A 860 6.84 -2.92 -43.87
C GLY A 860 6.67 -1.65 -43.02
N GLY A 861 7.61 -1.32 -42.13
CA GLY A 861 7.60 -0.09 -41.35
C GLY A 861 7.60 1.16 -42.24
N LYS A 862 6.72 2.11 -41.92
CA LYS A 862 6.57 3.40 -42.60
C LYS A 862 7.19 4.49 -41.75
N ASN A 863 8.04 5.33 -42.35
CA ASN A 863 8.60 6.50 -41.68
C ASN A 863 7.49 7.54 -41.45
N VAL A 864 7.37 8.07 -40.24
CA VAL A 864 6.29 9.00 -39.87
C VAL A 864 6.75 10.31 -39.23
N ILE A 865 7.96 10.38 -38.69
CA ILE A 865 8.56 11.61 -38.13
C ILE A 865 9.94 11.84 -38.75
N ARG A 866 10.27 13.09 -39.04
CA ARG A 866 11.58 13.54 -39.52
C ARG A 866 12.15 14.65 -38.64
N TYR A 867 13.42 14.54 -38.25
CA TYR A 867 14.15 15.62 -37.57
C TYR A 867 14.38 16.82 -38.49
N LYS A 868 14.18 18.03 -37.95
CA LYS A 868 14.33 19.29 -38.70
C LYS A 868 15.77 19.75 -38.74
N ASN A 869 16.12 20.45 -39.82
CA ASN A 869 17.46 21.03 -40.04
C ASN A 869 18.60 19.99 -40.04
N VAL A 870 18.29 18.76 -40.47
CA VAL A 870 19.22 17.63 -40.55
C VAL A 870 19.24 17.11 -41.99
N SER A 871 20.42 16.81 -42.54
CA SER A 871 20.59 16.35 -43.93
C SER A 871 20.81 14.83 -44.07
N THR A 872 21.22 14.14 -43.01
CA THR A 872 21.47 12.68 -42.96
C THR A 872 20.89 12.09 -41.68
N HIS A 873 20.50 10.81 -41.68
CA HIS A 873 19.92 10.16 -40.50
C HIS A 873 18.70 10.94 -39.96
N THR A 874 17.75 11.21 -40.85
CA THR A 874 16.71 12.22 -40.61
C THR A 874 15.44 11.67 -40.00
N ILE A 875 15.24 10.36 -39.89
CA ILE A 875 13.96 9.79 -39.45
C ILE A 875 14.00 9.54 -37.94
N GLY A 876 13.00 10.08 -37.23
CA GLY A 876 12.82 9.95 -35.79
C GLY A 876 11.57 9.17 -35.38
N GLY A 877 10.79 8.65 -36.34
CA GLY A 877 9.59 7.87 -36.02
C GLY A 877 9.21 6.84 -37.10
N VAL A 878 8.76 5.66 -36.68
CA VAL A 878 8.27 4.58 -37.54
C VAL A 878 6.91 4.10 -37.07
N SER A 879 6.03 3.75 -38.00
CA SER A 879 4.75 3.08 -37.71
C SER A 879 4.57 1.82 -38.56
N PHE A 880 3.76 0.88 -38.09
CA PHE A 880 3.36 -0.29 -38.87
C PHE A 880 1.98 -0.78 -38.46
N GLU A 881 1.27 -1.38 -39.42
CA GLU A 881 0.01 -2.09 -39.24
C GLU A 881 0.07 -3.33 -40.14
N GLY A 882 -0.18 -4.51 -39.57
CA GLY A 882 -0.14 -5.78 -40.32
C GLY A 882 0.25 -6.97 -39.46
N LEU A 883 0.54 -8.11 -40.12
CA LEU A 883 0.95 -9.33 -39.43
C LEU A 883 2.39 -9.24 -38.92
N PHE A 884 2.58 -9.60 -37.66
CA PHE A 884 3.89 -9.83 -37.06
C PHE A 884 4.35 -11.28 -37.26
N PRO A 885 5.66 -11.55 -37.27
CA PRO A 885 6.17 -12.92 -37.47
C PRO A 885 5.55 -13.89 -36.48
N GLY A 886 4.96 -14.99 -36.96
CA GLY A 886 4.29 -15.99 -36.11
C GLY A 886 2.89 -15.61 -35.61
N GLY A 887 2.41 -14.40 -35.89
CA GLY A 887 1.05 -13.97 -35.56
C GLY A 887 0.03 -14.31 -36.65
N SER A 888 -1.23 -14.43 -36.24
CA SER A 888 -2.37 -14.67 -37.15
C SER A 888 -3.36 -13.51 -37.19
N VAL A 889 -3.22 -12.53 -36.28
CA VAL A 889 -4.05 -11.34 -36.18
C VAL A 889 -3.18 -10.11 -36.46
N PRO A 890 -3.60 -9.15 -37.31
CA PRO A 890 -2.85 -7.93 -37.53
C PRO A 890 -2.73 -7.10 -36.26
N GLY A 891 -1.51 -6.72 -35.88
CA GLY A 891 -1.25 -5.78 -34.80
C GLY A 891 -0.79 -4.42 -35.35
N LYS A 892 -0.46 -3.50 -34.45
CA LYS A 892 0.07 -2.17 -34.80
C LYS A 892 1.22 -1.74 -33.91
N ILE A 893 2.08 -0.88 -34.43
CA ILE A 893 3.10 -0.19 -33.63
C ILE A 893 3.31 1.24 -34.10
N VAL A 894 3.53 2.15 -33.15
CA VAL A 894 4.17 3.46 -33.36
C VAL A 894 5.41 3.52 -32.47
N TYR A 895 6.55 3.82 -33.07
CA TYR A 895 7.83 3.99 -32.37
C TYR A 895 8.40 5.38 -32.62
N MET A 896 8.70 6.11 -31.54
CA MET A 896 9.35 7.43 -31.55
C MET A 896 10.75 7.33 -30.92
N GLY A 897 11.77 7.83 -31.63
CA GLY A 897 13.17 7.79 -31.20
C GLY A 897 13.55 8.89 -30.20
N PHE A 898 12.58 9.54 -29.58
CA PHE A 898 12.78 10.48 -28.47
C PHE A 898 11.62 10.32 -27.48
N PRO A 899 11.83 10.65 -26.19
CA PRO A 899 10.82 10.40 -25.16
C PRO A 899 9.64 11.36 -25.29
N PHE A 900 8.42 10.83 -25.29
CA PHE A 900 7.20 11.62 -25.47
C PHE A 900 6.97 12.62 -24.34
N GLU A 901 7.33 12.25 -23.11
CA GLU A 901 7.25 13.06 -21.91
C GLU A 901 8.02 14.38 -22.01
N THR A 902 9.08 14.41 -22.84
CA THR A 902 9.93 15.60 -23.07
C THR A 902 9.37 16.57 -24.12
N VAL A 903 8.31 16.20 -24.84
CA VAL A 903 7.72 17.05 -25.88
C VAL A 903 7.02 18.25 -25.25
N TYR A 904 7.32 19.44 -25.78
CA TYR A 904 6.71 20.70 -25.38
C TYR A 904 6.41 21.58 -26.61
N PRO A 905 5.46 22.52 -26.49
CA PRO A 905 4.56 22.73 -25.36
C PRO A 905 3.51 21.60 -25.25
N ALA A 906 2.73 21.60 -24.16
CA ALA A 906 1.79 20.52 -23.85
C ALA A 906 0.77 20.26 -24.98
N GLU A 907 0.36 21.30 -25.70
CA GLU A 907 -0.58 21.22 -26.82
C GLU A 907 -0.03 20.36 -27.96
N THR A 908 1.27 20.47 -28.27
CA THR A 908 1.91 19.61 -29.28
C THR A 908 1.90 18.15 -28.84
N ARG A 909 2.15 17.91 -27.54
CA ARG A 909 2.16 16.58 -26.95
C ARG A 909 0.77 15.94 -26.97
N GLU A 910 -0.28 16.70 -26.66
CA GLU A 910 -1.67 16.27 -26.74
C GLU A 910 -2.07 15.87 -28.18
N ILE A 911 -1.72 16.70 -29.18
CA ILE A 911 -1.98 16.40 -30.61
C ILE A 911 -1.24 15.12 -31.06
N LEU A 912 -0.02 14.90 -30.57
CA LEU A 912 0.72 13.66 -30.88
C LEU A 912 0.01 12.44 -30.30
N MET A 913 -0.38 12.47 -29.02
CA MET A 913 -1.09 11.37 -28.39
C MET A 913 -2.44 11.10 -29.07
N GLU A 914 -3.18 12.15 -29.45
CA GLU A 914 -4.41 12.03 -30.23
C GLU A 914 -4.19 11.23 -31.51
N LYS A 915 -3.15 11.57 -32.29
CA LYS A 915 -2.85 10.86 -33.55
C LYS A 915 -2.38 9.43 -33.30
N VAL A 916 -1.54 9.21 -32.30
CA VAL A 916 -1.07 7.86 -31.90
C VAL A 916 -2.26 6.98 -31.55
N LEU A 917 -3.10 7.41 -30.60
CA LEU A 917 -4.22 6.60 -30.14
C LEU A 917 -5.32 6.47 -31.19
N THR A 918 -5.56 7.48 -32.02
CA THR A 918 -6.50 7.36 -33.16
C THR A 918 -6.05 6.27 -34.14
N PHE A 919 -4.75 6.20 -34.44
CA PHE A 919 -4.21 5.15 -35.31
C PHE A 919 -4.23 3.77 -34.65
N LEU A 920 -3.83 3.69 -33.38
CA LEU A 920 -3.79 2.45 -32.63
C LEU A 920 -5.20 1.93 -32.39
N GLN A 921 -6.19 2.72 -31.99
CA GLN A 921 -7.55 2.24 -31.72
C GLN A 921 -8.38 1.92 -32.96
N LYS A 922 -8.05 2.50 -34.12
CA LYS A 922 -8.71 2.14 -35.37
C LYS A 922 -8.45 0.67 -35.71
N ASP A 923 -9.49 -0.10 -36.01
CA ASP A 923 -9.30 -1.49 -36.45
C ASP A 923 -8.38 -1.59 -37.66
N PRO A 924 -7.56 -2.65 -37.76
CA PRO A 924 -6.75 -2.88 -38.94
C PRO A 924 -7.65 -2.90 -40.17
N SER A 925 -7.26 -2.14 -41.19
CA SER A 925 -8.02 -2.10 -42.43
C SER A 925 -8.06 -3.53 -42.97
N ALA A 926 -9.27 -4.08 -43.16
CA ALA A 926 -9.47 -5.43 -43.67
C ALA A 926 -8.51 -5.65 -44.84
N VAL A 927 -7.66 -6.65 -44.73
CA VAL A 927 -6.64 -7.00 -45.71
C VAL A 927 -7.31 -6.99 -47.08
N GLU A 928 -7.06 -5.96 -47.89
CA GLU A 928 -7.26 -6.08 -49.32
C GLU A 928 -6.43 -7.28 -49.73
N ASP A 929 -7.10 -8.29 -50.27
CA ASP A 929 -6.48 -9.44 -50.91
C ASP A 929 -5.36 -8.91 -51.82
N VAL A 930 -4.12 -9.03 -51.35
CA VAL A 930 -2.99 -9.01 -52.26
C VAL A 930 -3.14 -10.33 -53.01
N GLU A 931 -3.87 -10.27 -54.13
CA GLU A 931 -3.87 -11.31 -55.14
C GLU A 931 -2.42 -11.79 -55.25
N LYS A 932 -2.19 -13.08 -54.98
CA LYS A 932 -0.92 -13.73 -55.26
C LYS A 932 -0.65 -13.52 -56.74
N GLU A 933 0.12 -12.50 -57.09
CA GLU A 933 0.63 -12.34 -58.45
C GLU A 933 1.38 -13.63 -58.77
N LEU A 934 0.84 -14.42 -59.70
CA LEU A 934 1.57 -15.56 -60.23
C LEU A 934 2.71 -15.00 -61.10
N PRO A 935 3.90 -15.63 -61.10
CA PRO A 935 4.98 -15.16 -61.96
C PRO A 935 4.52 -15.19 -63.42
N THR A 936 4.65 -14.07 -64.13
CA THR A 936 4.18 -13.96 -65.53
C THR A 936 5.08 -14.70 -66.53
N ASN A 937 6.32 -14.99 -66.14
CA ASN A 937 7.32 -15.69 -66.95
C ASN A 937 8.08 -16.72 -66.12
N PHE A 938 8.60 -17.77 -66.78
CA PHE A 938 9.57 -18.66 -66.15
C PHE A 938 10.86 -17.89 -65.82
N PHE A 939 11.40 -18.07 -64.62
CA PHE A 939 12.72 -17.53 -64.28
C PHE A 939 13.45 -18.40 -63.26
N LEU A 940 14.78 -18.36 -63.30
CA LEU A 940 15.68 -18.87 -62.26
C LEU A 940 16.46 -17.69 -61.69
N ALA A 941 16.28 -17.38 -60.41
CA ALA A 941 17.01 -16.33 -59.73
C ALA A 941 18.44 -16.76 -59.42
N GLN A 942 19.33 -15.78 -59.25
CA GLN A 942 20.66 -16.03 -58.70
C GLN A 942 20.51 -16.59 -57.28
N ASN A 943 21.21 -17.68 -56.98
CA ASN A 943 21.20 -18.26 -55.63
C ASN A 943 21.72 -17.23 -54.61
N TYR A 944 21.17 -17.22 -53.40
CA TYR A 944 21.63 -16.37 -52.31
C TYR A 944 21.75 -17.15 -51.00
N PRO A 945 22.89 -17.03 -50.27
CA PRO A 945 24.08 -16.26 -50.63
C PRO A 945 24.84 -16.83 -51.85
N ASN A 946 25.65 -16.01 -52.52
CA ASN A 946 26.61 -16.43 -53.56
C ASN A 946 27.81 -15.45 -53.61
N PRO A 947 29.02 -15.82 -53.15
CA PRO A 947 29.42 -17.15 -52.69
C PRO A 947 28.68 -17.62 -51.42
N PHE A 948 28.59 -18.94 -51.19
CA PHE A 948 27.90 -19.54 -50.04
C PHE A 948 28.74 -20.60 -49.32
N ASN A 949 28.45 -20.81 -48.03
CA ASN A 949 29.04 -21.84 -47.17
C ASN A 949 28.07 -22.24 -46.02
N PRO A 950 27.62 -23.50 -45.88
CA PRO A 950 27.47 -24.52 -46.91
C PRO A 950 26.13 -24.47 -47.64
N VAL A 951 25.15 -23.68 -47.15
CA VAL A 951 23.79 -23.65 -47.70
C VAL A 951 23.53 -22.39 -48.51
N THR A 952 22.90 -22.56 -49.67
CA THR A 952 22.34 -21.48 -50.48
C THR A 952 20.90 -21.76 -50.86
N THR A 953 20.15 -20.69 -51.07
CA THR A 953 18.74 -20.75 -51.47
C THR A 953 18.61 -20.39 -52.94
N ILE A 954 17.96 -21.25 -53.72
CA ILE A 954 17.69 -21.08 -55.15
C ILE A 954 16.19 -20.83 -55.33
N ARG A 955 15.83 -19.69 -55.93
CA ARG A 955 14.44 -19.31 -56.20
C ARG A 955 14.13 -19.39 -57.69
N TYR A 956 12.96 -19.87 -58.06
CA TYR A 956 12.47 -19.87 -59.44
C TYR A 956 10.95 -19.69 -59.48
N GLY A 957 10.43 -19.23 -60.62
CA GLY A 957 9.00 -19.03 -60.82
C GLY A 957 8.48 -19.82 -62.03
N LEU A 958 7.25 -20.33 -61.92
CA LEU A 958 6.53 -21.04 -62.98
C LEU A 958 5.20 -20.32 -63.27
N PRO A 959 4.98 -19.78 -64.49
CA PRO A 959 3.71 -19.14 -64.86
C PRO A 959 2.55 -20.12 -65.06
N SER A 960 2.84 -21.41 -65.19
CA SER A 960 1.85 -22.48 -65.39
C SER A 960 2.38 -23.80 -64.85
N GLU A 961 1.49 -24.75 -64.56
CA GLU A 961 1.89 -26.08 -64.08
C GLU A 961 2.76 -26.81 -65.11
N LYS A 962 3.96 -27.24 -64.69
CA LYS A 962 4.93 -27.96 -65.53
C LYS A 962 5.83 -28.88 -64.70
N VAL A 963 6.42 -29.86 -65.37
CA VAL A 963 7.52 -30.66 -64.83
C VAL A 963 8.78 -29.81 -64.73
N VAL A 964 9.37 -29.74 -63.54
CA VAL A 964 10.56 -28.97 -63.22
C VAL A 964 11.74 -29.91 -63.00
N HIS A 965 12.85 -29.65 -63.69
CA HIS A 965 14.14 -30.28 -63.45
C HIS A 965 15.15 -29.24 -62.99
N LEU A 966 15.46 -29.21 -61.69
CA LEU A 966 16.48 -28.32 -61.12
C LEU A 966 17.71 -29.15 -60.72
N GLN A 967 18.84 -28.89 -61.37
CA GLN A 967 20.06 -29.68 -61.25
C GLN A 967 21.29 -28.81 -61.01
N ILE A 968 22.29 -29.36 -60.35
CA ILE A 968 23.58 -28.74 -60.08
C ILE A 968 24.67 -29.49 -60.83
N PHE A 969 25.53 -28.76 -61.54
CA PHE A 969 26.65 -29.30 -62.31
C PHE A 969 27.97 -28.68 -61.84
N ASP A 970 29.07 -29.41 -61.97
CA ASP A 970 30.42 -28.83 -61.81
C ASP A 970 30.86 -28.08 -63.08
N ILE A 971 32.04 -27.45 -63.06
CA ILE A 971 32.55 -26.67 -64.20
C ILE A 971 32.80 -27.50 -65.47
N ASN A 972 32.95 -28.82 -65.33
CA ASN A 972 33.17 -29.74 -66.44
C ASN A 972 31.84 -30.25 -67.03
N GLY A 973 30.71 -29.80 -66.48
CA GLY A 973 29.37 -30.22 -66.89
C GLY A 973 28.95 -31.58 -66.32
N LYS A 974 29.66 -32.11 -65.32
CA LYS A 974 29.24 -33.34 -64.64
C LYS A 974 28.13 -33.04 -63.66
N LEU A 975 27.06 -33.83 -63.68
CA LEU A 975 25.95 -33.72 -62.74
C LEU A 975 26.44 -33.99 -61.30
N VAL A 976 26.20 -33.04 -60.42
CA VAL A 976 26.55 -33.08 -59.01
C VAL A 976 25.35 -33.50 -58.17
N ASN A 977 24.20 -32.85 -58.37
CA ASN A 977 22.97 -33.15 -57.64
C ASN A 977 21.72 -32.77 -58.45
N THR A 978 20.60 -33.48 -58.23
CA THR A 978 19.27 -33.09 -58.75
C THR A 978 18.42 -32.69 -57.56
N LEU A 979 18.11 -31.40 -57.45
CA LEU A 979 17.38 -30.85 -56.30
C LEU A 979 15.88 -31.04 -56.41
N THR A 980 15.34 -31.05 -57.63
CA THR A 980 13.91 -31.26 -57.90
C THR A 980 13.71 -31.89 -59.26
N HIS A 981 12.80 -32.87 -59.36
CA HIS A 981 12.34 -33.50 -60.59
C HIS A 981 10.88 -33.95 -60.43
N GLU A 982 9.94 -33.01 -60.48
CA GLU A 982 8.51 -33.28 -60.28
C GLU A 982 7.61 -32.28 -61.03
N SER A 983 6.31 -32.56 -61.15
CA SER A 983 5.32 -31.61 -61.67
C SER A 983 4.95 -30.62 -60.56
N GLN A 984 5.04 -29.33 -60.85
CA GLN A 984 4.74 -28.25 -59.90
C GLN A 984 3.75 -27.26 -60.54
N ALA A 985 2.77 -26.79 -59.76
CA ALA A 985 1.74 -25.83 -60.17
C ALA A 985 2.31 -24.44 -60.51
N ALA A 986 1.50 -23.51 -61.02
CA ALA A 986 1.95 -22.12 -61.19
C ALA A 986 2.29 -21.49 -59.83
N GLY A 987 3.43 -20.81 -59.71
CA GLY A 987 3.84 -20.18 -58.46
C GLY A 987 5.34 -19.90 -58.36
N TYR A 988 5.73 -19.30 -57.25
CA TYR A 988 7.12 -19.07 -56.87
C TYR A 988 7.61 -20.22 -55.97
N TYR A 989 8.77 -20.78 -56.30
CA TYR A 989 9.37 -21.93 -55.63
C TYR A 989 10.76 -21.59 -55.10
N THR A 990 11.11 -22.24 -53.99
CA THR A 990 12.40 -22.07 -53.33
C THR A 990 12.95 -23.42 -52.93
N VAL A 991 14.20 -23.70 -53.29
CA VAL A 991 14.90 -24.97 -52.97
C VAL A 991 16.28 -24.65 -52.42
N GLN A 992 16.70 -25.34 -51.37
CA GLN A 992 18.03 -25.18 -50.78
C GLN A 992 19.01 -26.23 -51.32
N TRP A 993 20.26 -25.82 -51.51
CA TRP A 993 21.38 -26.74 -51.74
C TRP A 993 22.46 -26.48 -50.69
N ASP A 994 22.93 -27.54 -50.07
CA ASP A 994 23.84 -27.56 -48.92
C ASP A 994 25.28 -27.97 -49.29
N GLY A 995 25.60 -27.98 -50.58
CA GLY A 995 26.93 -28.36 -51.05
C GLY A 995 27.19 -29.88 -51.09
N HIS A 996 26.17 -30.73 -50.95
CA HIS A 996 26.33 -32.19 -51.12
C HIS A 996 25.99 -32.65 -52.55
N SER A 997 26.72 -33.67 -53.00
CA SER A 997 26.40 -34.43 -54.22
C SER A 997 25.20 -35.36 -54.00
N GLN A 998 24.68 -35.95 -55.08
CA GLN A 998 23.53 -36.85 -55.02
C GLN A 998 23.74 -38.10 -54.14
N SER A 999 25.00 -38.51 -53.91
CA SER A 999 25.35 -39.61 -53.00
C SER A 999 25.60 -39.15 -51.55
N GLY A 1000 25.26 -37.90 -51.21
CA GLY A 1000 25.40 -37.33 -49.87
C GLY A 1000 26.82 -36.92 -49.47
N HIS A 1001 27.79 -36.97 -50.38
CA HIS A 1001 29.17 -36.56 -50.10
C HIS A 1001 29.35 -35.06 -50.37
N PRO A 1002 30.06 -34.31 -49.49
CA PRO A 1002 30.30 -32.88 -49.67
C PRO A 1002 31.20 -32.64 -50.90
N VAL A 1003 30.88 -31.62 -51.67
CA VAL A 1003 31.68 -31.23 -52.84
C VAL A 1003 32.85 -30.33 -52.45
N SER A 1004 33.83 -30.14 -53.34
CA SER A 1004 34.96 -29.23 -53.12
C SER A 1004 34.55 -27.75 -53.27
N SER A 1005 35.23 -26.82 -52.60
CA SER A 1005 35.08 -25.39 -52.91
C SER A 1005 35.32 -25.13 -54.40
N GLY A 1006 34.46 -24.34 -55.04
CA GLY A 1006 34.57 -24.06 -56.46
C GLY A 1006 33.31 -23.50 -57.10
N LEU A 1007 33.38 -23.30 -58.40
CA LEU A 1007 32.26 -22.84 -59.21
C LEU A 1007 31.36 -24.02 -59.60
N TYR A 1008 30.06 -23.85 -59.41
CA TYR A 1008 29.01 -24.79 -59.80
C TYR A 1008 27.98 -24.07 -60.68
N ILE A 1009 27.20 -24.83 -61.43
CA ILE A 1009 26.15 -24.30 -62.29
C ILE A 1009 24.83 -24.91 -61.86
N CYS A 1010 23.90 -24.09 -61.37
CA CYS A 1010 22.51 -24.47 -61.21
C CYS A 1010 21.80 -24.33 -62.56
N HIS A 1011 21.10 -25.37 -62.98
CA HIS A 1011 20.38 -25.43 -64.23
C HIS A 1011 18.91 -25.81 -63.97
N LEU A 1012 17.99 -24.97 -64.42
CA LEU A 1012 16.56 -25.20 -64.40
C LEU A 1012 16.06 -25.48 -65.81
N LYS A 1013 15.41 -26.62 -66.00
CA LYS A 1013 14.69 -26.97 -67.23
C LYS A 1013 13.24 -27.29 -66.93
N SER A 1014 12.31 -26.66 -67.63
CA SER A 1014 10.87 -26.94 -67.52
C SER A 1014 10.18 -26.69 -68.86
N GLY A 1015 9.70 -27.76 -69.50
CA GLY A 1015 9.22 -27.71 -70.90
C GLY A 1015 10.31 -27.19 -71.84
N ASP A 1016 9.99 -26.14 -72.61
CA ASP A 1016 10.92 -25.46 -73.52
C ASP A 1016 11.81 -24.42 -72.82
N PHE A 1017 11.52 -24.07 -71.56
CA PHE A 1017 12.32 -23.12 -70.79
C PHE A 1017 13.56 -23.78 -70.22
N SER A 1018 14.69 -23.09 -70.35
CA SER A 1018 15.99 -23.53 -69.85
C SER A 1018 16.81 -22.33 -69.38
N SER A 1019 17.31 -22.36 -68.15
CA SER A 1019 18.11 -21.28 -67.56
C SER A 1019 19.20 -21.81 -66.65
N SER A 1020 20.35 -21.15 -66.62
CA SER A 1020 21.49 -21.52 -65.78
C SER A 1020 22.02 -20.34 -64.98
N LYS A 1021 22.40 -20.57 -63.71
CA LYS A 1021 23.06 -19.61 -62.83
C LYS A 1021 24.34 -20.20 -62.25
N LYS A 1022 25.41 -19.40 -62.28
CA LYS A 1022 26.71 -19.76 -61.70
C LYS A 1022 26.67 -19.55 -60.19
N MET A 1023 27.16 -20.50 -59.43
CA MET A 1023 27.19 -20.49 -57.96
C MET A 1023 28.63 -20.73 -57.51
N MET A 1024 29.09 -19.98 -56.53
CA MET A 1024 30.43 -20.11 -55.94
C MET A 1024 30.26 -20.74 -54.56
N PHE A 1025 30.65 -22.00 -54.43
CA PHE A 1025 30.68 -22.66 -53.14
C PHE A 1025 32.06 -22.46 -52.50
N VAL A 1026 32.07 -22.02 -51.25
CA VAL A 1026 33.29 -21.85 -50.45
C VAL A 1026 33.13 -22.77 -49.24
N LYS A 1027 34.01 -23.75 -49.08
CA LYS A 1027 34.09 -24.59 -47.89
C LYS A 1027 34.88 -23.90 -46.79
#